data_AF-A0A101RUQ4-F1
#
_entry.id   AF-A0A101RUQ4-F1
#
_cell.length_a   1.000
_cell.length_b   1.000
_cell.length_c   1.000
_cell.angle_alpha   90.00
_cell.angle_beta   90.00
_cell.angle_gamma   90.00
#
_symmetry.space_group_name_H-M   'P 1'
#
loop_
_entity.id
_entity.type
_entity.pdbx_description
1 polymer ?
#
loop_
_entity_poly.entity_id
_entity_poly.type
_entity_poly.pdbx_seq_one_letter_code
_entity_poly.pdbx_strand_id
1 'polypeptide(L)'
;MASAALSVLLVGCLGAGVAHADTAAGTTLYVDDEAAGCNDTGPGSAAEPFCQIQPAADAAVPGDTVRIAGNNTSYAPVTIRSTGTADAPVSFRSAYGDGSSVTVAGPSPATGITFSGAQYVDMTGIRARAARASALAVEDSQHISYSGAFVQNALADDTTAVIAVDGSSSDISLTRLEIDRLSGLDVTSAAGARNITLADDTFDGGGVSAVGTTGIDFAGDTFWTVCGAIGLTDGSSGSVENTVARSYGTTACSGTQAELTVDATSAPAVTADYNALNPPSTGTDYDWAGTGYATAQAFRTATGQGAHDLDQTDLTIPGGGVLAEHSPLIDSADSNAPGELSTDIDGRPRVDDPLVPDTGTGHVDRGATEFQDPFTVNALDMSAGYVGVPVTAHAQLSNPWSDSLDGLTYTFDFADGTTVTSTTGSATHTYTQTTSSTGVQATVVVNRADGTRVGAAGYWERVEPVPDLTTTIGCASSPVQPDTAACGHETEFDPYSITSDRITFGDGSAALSVPTAGDPVPHTYKAPGTYTVTHTVTDSGGRTATATAKATVGAAFLAAGPVRMLDTRNGTGAPKRPVGAGGVVRLKVLGVGYVPASGVTAVTLNVTDAGATASSYVSVYPDGTARPSASNLNFRAGQDNPNLVTVRVGGDGYVDLYNAHGKVNLIADLEGYYTTTRSGTDDLSMSGLATMAPTRVLDTRNGTGAAKGAVGPGSITTFTLPKYARGWATVGAVLNVTVTGGTSGGYITVSCSSPTSATSTLNYRPGQTASNLAVPCVNAGKVQIYNSAGHVQLIADLQGVYTNEQAETPDDWFALSGGPFVATAPTRFLDTRTGLGASAKPLGANGTLTVKLTKVPAGATAVLVNLTGVAPTANTYLTAYGDGTLPTVSNDNLTAGQTRPVLAVIPVGADGSLRIHNAHGSVDVVADLEGYYG
;
A
#
# COMPACT_ATOMS: atom_id res chain seq x y z
N MET A 1 3.17 64.65 -55.13
CA MET A 1 2.34 64.89 -56.32
C MET A 1 1.09 64.05 -56.12
N ALA A 2 0.01 64.58 -55.54
CA ALA A 2 -0.96 65.56 -56.06
C ALA A 2 -2.19 64.86 -56.66
N SER A 3 -3.37 65.32 -56.21
CA SER A 3 -4.73 65.18 -56.76
C SER A 3 -5.53 63.94 -56.34
N ALA A 4 -6.83 64.02 -56.01
CA ALA A 4 -7.79 65.10 -55.73
C ALA A 4 -9.04 64.38 -55.14
N ALA A 5 -9.49 64.73 -53.94
CA ALA A 5 -10.66 65.57 -53.66
C ALA A 5 -12.01 65.06 -54.23
N LEU A 6 -12.83 64.49 -53.34
CA LEU A 6 -14.28 64.71 -53.34
C LEU A 6 -14.74 64.84 -51.88
N SER A 7 -14.91 66.08 -51.43
CA SER A 7 -15.52 66.43 -50.16
C SER A 7 -17.02 66.63 -50.36
N VAL A 8 -17.83 65.80 -49.71
CA VAL A 8 -19.26 66.05 -49.51
C VAL A 8 -19.43 66.50 -48.06
N LEU A 9 -19.95 67.71 -47.92
CA LEU A 9 -20.29 68.35 -46.66
C LEU A 9 -21.64 67.80 -46.19
N LEU A 10 -21.67 66.97 -45.13
CA LEU A 10 -22.89 66.77 -44.35
C LEU A 10 -22.65 67.35 -42.96
N VAL A 11 -23.48 68.34 -42.64
CA VAL A 11 -23.59 68.99 -41.34
C VAL A 11 -23.99 67.94 -40.32
N GLY A 12 -23.02 67.44 -39.55
CA GLY A 12 -23.28 66.70 -38.33
C GLY A 12 -23.81 67.68 -37.29
N CYS A 13 -25.12 67.68 -37.09
CA CYS A 13 -25.72 68.22 -35.89
C CYS A 13 -25.09 67.51 -34.70
N LEU A 14 -24.10 68.14 -34.08
CA LEU A 14 -23.88 68.05 -32.65
C LEU A 14 -25.24 68.35 -32.01
N GLY A 15 -25.99 67.30 -31.70
CA GLY A 15 -27.03 67.37 -30.69
C GLY A 15 -26.30 67.86 -29.45
N ALA A 16 -26.44 69.15 -29.19
CA ALA A 16 -26.10 69.70 -27.89
C ALA A 16 -26.70 68.74 -26.86
N GLY A 17 -25.87 68.26 -25.94
CA GLY A 17 -26.36 68.02 -24.61
C GLY A 17 -27.06 69.30 -24.21
N VAL A 18 -28.38 69.33 -24.39
CA VAL A 18 -29.21 70.16 -23.53
C VAL A 18 -28.81 69.65 -22.17
N ALA A 19 -28.13 70.49 -21.39
CA ALA A 19 -27.99 70.26 -19.98
C ALA A 19 -29.42 70.06 -19.47
N HIS A 20 -29.85 68.81 -19.35
CA HIS A 20 -31.01 68.47 -18.57
C HIS A 20 -30.56 68.66 -17.14
N ALA A 21 -31.18 69.64 -16.49
CA ALA A 21 -31.04 69.90 -15.08
C ALA A 21 -31.21 68.58 -14.30
N ASP A 22 -30.42 68.41 -13.23
CA ASP A 22 -30.48 67.32 -12.26
C ASP A 22 -31.90 66.72 -12.19
N THR A 23 -32.05 65.49 -12.65
CA THR A 23 -33.26 64.70 -12.39
C THR A 23 -33.44 64.65 -10.88
N ALA A 24 -34.67 64.91 -10.43
CA ALA A 24 -35.00 64.90 -9.01
C ALA A 24 -34.55 63.57 -8.41
N ALA A 25 -33.63 63.61 -7.44
CA ALA A 25 -33.21 62.44 -6.69
C ALA A 25 -34.46 61.85 -6.02
N GLY A 26 -34.95 60.72 -6.53
CA GLY A 26 -36.00 59.98 -5.87
C GLY A 26 -35.53 59.50 -4.50
N THR A 27 -36.49 59.18 -3.65
CA THR A 27 -36.25 58.71 -2.30
C THR A 27 -36.05 57.20 -2.25
N THR A 28 -35.33 56.71 -1.25
CA THR A 28 -35.25 55.26 -1.00
C THR A 28 -36.37 54.86 -0.05
N LEU A 29 -37.24 53.96 -0.52
CA LEU A 29 -38.25 53.28 0.30
C LEU A 29 -37.67 51.95 0.77
N TYR A 30 -37.84 51.60 2.05
CA TYR A 30 -37.25 50.42 2.67
C TYR A 30 -38.35 49.40 2.95
N VAL A 31 -38.08 48.12 2.62
CA VAL A 31 -38.96 46.99 2.93
C VAL A 31 -38.18 45.99 3.78
N ASP A 32 -38.71 45.62 4.93
CA ASP A 32 -38.13 44.65 5.86
C ASP A 32 -39.25 44.08 6.77
N ASP A 33 -39.63 42.82 6.55
CA ASP A 33 -40.66 42.10 7.31
C ASP A 33 -40.14 41.54 8.65
N GLU A 34 -38.82 41.52 8.86
CA GLU A 34 -38.20 41.09 10.11
C GLU A 34 -37.92 42.28 11.06
N ALA A 35 -37.95 43.52 10.55
CA ALA A 35 -37.79 44.73 11.36
C ALA A 35 -38.92 44.87 12.40
N ALA A 36 -38.54 44.90 13.68
CA ALA A 36 -39.46 44.95 14.83
C ALA A 36 -40.40 46.19 14.89
N GLY A 37 -40.25 47.14 13.98
CA GLY A 37 -41.07 48.34 13.85
C GLY A 37 -41.52 48.65 12.42
N CYS A 38 -41.55 47.65 11.52
CA CYS A 38 -42.06 47.84 10.16
C CYS A 38 -43.55 48.26 10.19
N ASN A 39 -43.97 49.06 9.21
CA ASN A 39 -45.35 49.58 9.11
C ASN A 39 -45.78 49.81 7.66
N ASP A 40 -46.73 49.00 7.17
CA ASP A 40 -47.27 49.08 5.81
C ASP A 40 -48.09 50.35 5.51
N THR A 41 -48.41 51.15 6.52
CA THR A 41 -49.08 52.45 6.39
C THR A 41 -48.15 53.64 6.70
N GLY A 42 -46.89 53.34 7.03
CA GLY A 42 -45.86 54.30 7.43
C GLY A 42 -45.16 54.96 6.24
N PRO A 43 -44.11 55.76 6.49
CA PRO A 43 -43.41 56.53 5.46
C PRO A 43 -42.41 55.71 4.63
N GLY A 44 -42.12 54.45 4.98
CA GLY A 44 -41.15 53.61 4.27
C GLY A 44 -39.69 54.04 4.44
N SER A 45 -39.35 54.72 5.54
CA SER A 45 -37.99 55.19 5.80
C SER A 45 -37.10 54.09 6.38
N ALA A 46 -35.77 54.26 6.40
CA ALA A 46 -34.86 53.29 7.02
C ALA A 46 -35.16 52.98 8.50
N ALA A 47 -35.76 53.94 9.23
CA ALA A 47 -36.12 53.77 10.65
C ALA A 47 -37.50 53.14 10.86
N GLU A 48 -38.36 53.17 9.84
CA GLU A 48 -39.71 52.61 9.83
C GLU A 48 -40.00 52.09 8.41
N PRO A 49 -39.44 50.91 8.06
CA PRO A 49 -39.61 50.32 6.73
C PRO A 49 -41.05 49.80 6.55
N PHE A 50 -41.48 49.62 5.31
CA PHE A 50 -42.67 48.82 5.01
C PHE A 50 -42.43 47.35 5.39
N CYS A 51 -43.47 46.65 5.86
CA CYS A 51 -43.39 45.23 6.16
C CYS A 51 -43.50 44.36 4.89
N GLN A 52 -44.20 44.83 3.86
CA GLN A 52 -44.39 44.10 2.60
C GLN A 52 -43.96 44.95 1.41
N ILE A 53 -43.66 44.28 0.28
CA ILE A 53 -43.21 44.94 -0.95
C ILE A 53 -44.35 45.73 -1.60
N GLN A 54 -45.60 45.23 -1.56
CA GLN A 54 -46.73 45.86 -2.26
C GLN A 54 -46.99 47.31 -1.81
N PRO A 55 -47.06 47.64 -0.50
CA PRO A 55 -47.21 49.04 -0.07
C PRO A 55 -46.09 49.96 -0.54
N ALA A 56 -44.85 49.46 -0.57
CA ALA A 56 -43.72 50.22 -1.10
C ALA A 56 -43.83 50.43 -2.62
N ALA A 57 -44.25 49.42 -3.37
CA ALA A 57 -44.48 49.50 -4.80
C ALA A 57 -45.62 50.49 -5.16
N ASP A 58 -46.68 50.52 -4.34
CA ASP A 58 -47.82 51.44 -4.49
C ASP A 58 -47.44 52.89 -4.12
N ALA A 59 -46.48 53.07 -3.22
CA ALA A 59 -45.99 54.38 -2.79
C ALA A 59 -44.90 54.97 -3.71
N ALA A 60 -44.17 54.13 -4.43
CA ALA A 60 -43.04 54.55 -5.25
C ALA A 60 -43.45 55.45 -6.42
N VAL A 61 -42.72 56.56 -6.59
CA VAL A 61 -42.88 57.53 -7.69
C VAL A 61 -41.63 57.54 -8.59
N PRO A 62 -41.65 58.16 -9.81
CA PRO A 62 -40.49 58.18 -10.70
C PRO A 62 -39.18 58.58 -10.00
N GLY A 63 -38.14 57.77 -10.18
CA GLY A 63 -36.81 57.94 -9.60
C GLY A 63 -36.61 57.30 -8.22
N ASP A 64 -37.68 56.84 -7.55
CA ASP A 64 -37.55 56.17 -6.26
C ASP A 64 -36.84 54.82 -6.38
N THR A 65 -36.16 54.42 -5.30
CA THR A 65 -35.62 53.06 -5.14
C THR A 65 -36.29 52.35 -3.97
N VAL A 66 -37.00 51.26 -4.24
CA VAL A 66 -37.48 50.32 -3.24
C VAL A 66 -36.38 49.32 -2.92
N ARG A 67 -35.82 49.43 -1.71
CA ARG A 67 -34.71 48.61 -1.21
C ARG A 67 -35.24 47.55 -0.24
N ILE A 68 -35.12 46.28 -0.62
CA ILE A 68 -35.83 45.16 0.03
C ILE A 68 -34.82 44.29 0.79
N ALA A 69 -35.03 44.12 2.09
CA ALA A 69 -34.21 43.23 2.92
C ALA A 69 -34.41 41.76 2.52
N GLY A 70 -33.33 40.99 2.51
CA GLY A 70 -33.42 39.54 2.39
C GLY A 70 -33.94 38.95 3.70
N ASN A 71 -34.72 37.86 3.61
CA ASN A 71 -35.25 37.16 4.77
C ASN A 71 -35.17 35.63 4.54
N ASN A 72 -35.50 34.85 5.57
CA ASN A 72 -35.53 33.38 5.48
C ASN A 72 -36.89 32.83 4.99
N THR A 73 -37.81 33.71 4.61
CA THR A 73 -39.17 33.37 4.18
C THR A 73 -39.43 33.89 2.76
N SER A 74 -40.69 34.02 2.35
CA SER A 74 -41.03 34.63 1.06
C SER A 74 -42.02 35.76 1.30
N TYR A 75 -41.80 36.88 0.63
CA TYR A 75 -42.78 37.96 0.54
C TYR A 75 -44.01 37.48 -0.23
N ALA A 76 -45.19 37.99 0.16
CA ALA A 76 -46.42 37.70 -0.54
C ALA A 76 -46.35 38.16 -2.01
N PRO A 77 -47.16 37.57 -2.91
CA PRO A 77 -47.27 38.01 -4.30
C PRO A 77 -47.44 39.51 -4.46
N VAL A 78 -46.79 40.07 -5.48
CA VAL A 78 -46.81 41.52 -5.74
C VAL A 78 -47.29 41.80 -7.14
N THR A 79 -48.10 42.85 -7.28
CA THR A 79 -48.42 43.46 -8.57
C THR A 79 -47.83 44.85 -8.64
N ILE A 80 -46.80 45.00 -9.47
CA ILE A 80 -46.11 46.25 -9.72
C ILE A 80 -46.89 47.03 -10.78
N ARG A 81 -47.36 48.23 -10.39
CA ARG A 81 -48.06 49.18 -11.27
C ARG A 81 -47.33 50.52 -11.39
N SER A 82 -46.08 50.54 -10.93
CA SER A 82 -45.26 51.75 -10.87
C SER A 82 -45.04 52.30 -12.29
N THR A 83 -45.08 53.62 -12.42
CA THR A 83 -44.87 54.32 -13.69
C THR A 83 -43.77 55.37 -13.50
N GLY A 84 -42.55 55.00 -13.89
CA GLY A 84 -41.38 55.88 -13.95
C GLY A 84 -41.29 56.66 -15.26
N THR A 85 -40.10 57.20 -15.54
CA THR A 85 -39.74 57.79 -16.85
C THR A 85 -38.36 57.28 -17.28
N ALA A 86 -38.00 57.49 -18.55
CA ALA A 86 -36.69 57.10 -19.07
C ALA A 86 -35.50 57.66 -18.25
N ASP A 87 -35.63 58.91 -17.74
CA ASP A 87 -34.58 59.54 -16.95
C ASP A 87 -34.71 59.27 -15.44
N ALA A 88 -35.82 58.67 -15.00
CA ALA A 88 -36.14 58.41 -13.59
C ALA A 88 -37.01 57.15 -13.45
N PRO A 89 -36.45 55.95 -13.72
CA PRO A 89 -37.16 54.69 -13.53
C PRO A 89 -37.46 54.46 -12.05
N VAL A 90 -38.46 53.64 -11.76
CA VAL A 90 -38.68 53.11 -10.40
C VAL A 90 -37.82 51.87 -10.23
N SER A 91 -36.90 51.88 -9.27
CA SER A 91 -35.96 50.77 -9.04
C SER A 91 -36.39 49.89 -7.87
N PHE A 92 -36.35 48.57 -8.03
CA PHE A 92 -36.51 47.57 -6.97
C PHE A 92 -35.21 46.79 -6.84
N ARG A 93 -34.58 46.83 -5.66
CA ARG A 93 -33.26 46.19 -5.44
C ARG A 93 -33.22 45.46 -4.11
N SER A 94 -32.55 44.31 -4.08
CA SER A 94 -32.20 43.65 -2.84
C SER A 94 -31.21 44.51 -2.02
N ALA A 95 -31.35 44.49 -0.69
CA ALA A 95 -30.62 45.40 0.21
C ALA A 95 -29.26 44.88 0.70
N TYR A 96 -28.96 43.58 0.59
CA TYR A 96 -27.83 42.93 1.27
C TYR A 96 -27.17 41.77 0.50
N GLY A 97 -25.87 41.58 0.77
CA GLY A 97 -24.99 40.55 0.19
C GLY A 97 -24.43 39.57 1.24
N ASP A 98 -25.23 39.23 2.26
CA ASP A 98 -24.89 38.30 3.35
C ASP A 98 -25.36 36.84 3.08
N GLY A 99 -25.87 36.57 1.88
CA GLY A 99 -26.40 35.27 1.48
C GLY A 99 -27.90 35.09 1.73
N SER A 100 -28.58 36.06 2.38
CA SER A 100 -30.04 36.10 2.41
C SER A 100 -30.60 36.48 1.03
N SER A 101 -31.73 35.89 0.63
CA SER A 101 -32.33 36.14 -0.69
C SER A 101 -33.71 36.77 -0.57
N VAL A 102 -34.00 37.80 -1.36
CA VAL A 102 -35.37 38.32 -1.48
C VAL A 102 -36.16 37.39 -2.39
N THR A 103 -37.16 36.71 -1.85
CA THR A 103 -38.03 35.82 -2.64
C THR A 103 -39.48 36.30 -2.55
N VAL A 104 -40.13 36.45 -3.70
CA VAL A 104 -41.57 36.70 -3.81
C VAL A 104 -42.25 35.39 -4.20
N ALA A 105 -43.13 34.87 -3.32
CA ALA A 105 -43.84 33.62 -3.55
C ALA A 105 -45.23 33.61 -2.87
N GLY A 106 -46.22 33.03 -3.55
CA GLY A 106 -47.60 32.92 -3.07
C GLY A 106 -48.11 31.50 -2.85
N PRO A 107 -49.28 31.34 -2.20
CA PRO A 107 -49.98 30.06 -2.15
C PRO A 107 -50.39 29.61 -3.56
N SER A 108 -50.29 28.31 -3.85
CA SER A 108 -50.69 27.74 -5.14
C SER A 108 -52.22 27.89 -5.37
N PRO A 109 -52.71 28.36 -6.54
CA PRO A 109 -51.98 28.89 -7.70
C PRO A 109 -52.02 30.43 -7.75
N ALA A 110 -50.90 31.10 -7.44
CA ALA A 110 -50.76 32.55 -7.56
C ALA A 110 -49.44 32.91 -8.24
N THR A 111 -49.48 33.87 -9.16
CA THR A 111 -48.28 34.47 -9.76
C THR A 111 -47.45 35.15 -8.68
N GLY A 112 -46.12 35.00 -8.72
CA GLY A 112 -45.23 35.64 -7.74
C GLY A 112 -45.16 37.14 -7.96
N ILE A 113 -44.62 37.55 -9.11
CA ILE A 113 -44.48 38.95 -9.50
C ILE A 113 -45.31 39.20 -10.77
N THR A 114 -46.15 40.24 -10.75
CA THR A 114 -46.89 40.70 -11.93
C THR A 114 -46.56 42.15 -12.21
N PHE A 115 -46.01 42.46 -13.38
CA PHE A 115 -46.01 43.82 -13.91
C PHE A 115 -47.34 44.02 -14.64
N SER A 116 -48.11 45.03 -14.24
CA SER A 116 -49.45 45.27 -14.77
C SER A 116 -49.64 46.76 -15.03
N GLY A 117 -49.64 47.18 -16.30
CA GLY A 117 -49.68 48.61 -16.64
C GLY A 117 -48.42 49.39 -16.25
N ALA A 118 -47.32 48.68 -15.92
CA ALA A 118 -46.10 49.29 -15.40
C ALA A 118 -45.27 49.93 -16.52
N GLN A 119 -44.58 51.03 -16.21
CA GLN A 119 -43.72 51.73 -17.17
C GLN A 119 -42.40 52.15 -16.53
N TYR A 120 -41.26 51.93 -17.20
CA TYR A 120 -39.93 52.33 -16.73
C TYR A 120 -39.62 51.81 -15.32
N VAL A 121 -39.54 50.49 -15.19
CA VAL A 121 -39.27 49.81 -13.91
C VAL A 121 -38.05 48.92 -14.04
N ASP A 122 -37.09 49.11 -13.14
CA ASP A 122 -35.89 48.27 -13.01
C ASP A 122 -36.03 47.41 -11.76
N MET A 123 -35.89 46.09 -11.90
CA MET A 123 -35.92 45.16 -10.78
C MET A 123 -34.70 44.24 -10.84
N THR A 124 -33.88 44.27 -9.79
CA THR A 124 -32.61 43.52 -9.74
C THR A 124 -32.50 42.70 -8.47
N GLY A 125 -32.12 41.42 -8.59
CA GLY A 125 -31.80 40.56 -7.45
C GLY A 125 -33.00 40.06 -6.64
N ILE A 126 -34.21 40.15 -7.19
CA ILE A 126 -35.46 39.73 -6.52
C ILE A 126 -35.91 38.42 -7.15
N ARG A 127 -35.96 37.34 -6.38
CA ARG A 127 -36.37 36.01 -6.88
C ARG A 127 -37.89 35.94 -7.01
N ALA A 128 -38.37 35.31 -8.08
CA ALA A 128 -39.79 35.06 -8.29
C ALA A 128 -40.08 33.56 -8.26
N ARG A 129 -41.06 33.15 -7.46
CA ARG A 129 -41.48 31.75 -7.37
C ARG A 129 -43.01 31.62 -7.42
N ALA A 130 -43.48 30.61 -8.14
CA ALA A 130 -44.88 30.23 -8.15
C ALA A 130 -45.03 28.70 -8.19
N ALA A 131 -46.25 28.23 -7.93
CA ALA A 131 -46.62 26.82 -8.05
C ALA A 131 -47.94 26.72 -8.82
N ARG A 132 -47.91 26.11 -10.01
CA ARG A 132 -49.06 26.01 -10.94
C ARG A 132 -49.57 27.37 -11.46
N ALA A 133 -48.65 28.32 -11.60
CA ALA A 133 -48.84 29.65 -12.19
C ALA A 133 -47.49 30.16 -12.70
N SER A 134 -47.46 31.25 -13.48
CA SER A 134 -46.21 31.90 -13.85
C SER A 134 -45.53 32.49 -12.61
N ALA A 135 -44.22 32.38 -12.51
CA ALA A 135 -43.46 33.05 -11.44
C ALA A 135 -43.43 34.55 -11.69
N LEU A 136 -43.29 34.94 -12.96
CA LEU A 136 -43.29 36.32 -13.44
C LEU A 136 -44.30 36.49 -14.58
N ALA A 137 -45.16 37.50 -14.50
CA ALA A 137 -46.06 37.89 -15.59
C ALA A 137 -45.88 39.37 -15.95
N VAL A 138 -45.84 39.68 -17.24
CA VAL A 138 -45.75 41.04 -17.79
C VAL A 138 -47.00 41.29 -18.63
N GLU A 139 -47.86 42.18 -18.13
CA GLU A 139 -49.17 42.47 -18.69
C GLU A 139 -49.31 43.98 -18.94
N ASP A 140 -49.63 44.37 -20.17
CA ASP A 140 -49.84 45.78 -20.58
C ASP A 140 -48.72 46.73 -20.09
N SER A 141 -47.47 46.27 -20.09
CA SER A 141 -46.34 46.98 -19.47
C SER A 141 -45.25 47.34 -20.48
N GLN A 142 -44.52 48.43 -20.23
CA GLN A 142 -43.48 48.93 -21.14
C GLN A 142 -42.19 49.32 -20.41
N HIS A 143 -41.02 49.17 -21.04
CA HIS A 143 -39.73 49.55 -20.44
C HIS A 143 -39.49 48.89 -19.07
N ILE A 144 -39.53 47.56 -19.05
CA ILE A 144 -39.31 46.77 -17.83
C ILE A 144 -37.95 46.08 -17.93
N SER A 145 -37.07 46.32 -16.95
CA SER A 145 -35.83 45.54 -16.79
C SER A 145 -35.96 44.64 -15.57
N TYR A 146 -35.79 43.34 -15.76
CA TYR A 146 -35.79 42.35 -14.69
C TYR A 146 -34.49 41.53 -14.78
N SER A 147 -33.62 41.66 -13.78
CA SER A 147 -32.23 41.20 -13.91
C SER A 147 -31.63 40.54 -12.67
N GLY A 148 -30.68 39.61 -12.87
CA GLY A 148 -29.83 39.05 -11.81
C GLY A 148 -30.62 38.26 -10.78
N ALA A 149 -31.60 37.47 -11.23
CA ALA A 149 -32.59 36.84 -10.35
C ALA A 149 -32.86 35.39 -10.72
N PHE A 150 -33.17 34.60 -9.69
CA PHE A 150 -33.67 33.23 -9.85
C PHE A 150 -35.19 33.23 -10.02
N VAL A 151 -35.68 32.58 -11.06
CA VAL A 151 -37.11 32.51 -11.42
C VAL A 151 -37.52 31.06 -11.56
N GLN A 152 -38.49 30.60 -10.77
CA GLN A 152 -38.81 29.16 -10.70
C GLN A 152 -40.30 28.88 -10.58
N ASN A 153 -40.75 27.83 -11.27
CA ASN A 153 -42.03 27.19 -11.02
C ASN A 153 -41.85 25.86 -10.25
N ALA A 154 -42.31 25.83 -9.00
CA ALA A 154 -42.05 24.75 -8.05
C ALA A 154 -42.89 23.47 -8.27
N LEU A 155 -43.91 23.50 -9.13
CA LEU A 155 -44.75 22.34 -9.44
C LEU A 155 -45.11 22.29 -10.93
N ALA A 156 -44.87 21.15 -11.56
CA ALA A 156 -45.19 20.90 -12.97
C ALA A 156 -46.71 20.97 -13.26
N ASP A 157 -47.08 21.91 -14.13
CA ASP A 157 -48.17 21.72 -15.09
C ASP A 157 -47.57 22.01 -16.47
N ASP A 158 -47.72 21.13 -17.45
CA ASP A 158 -47.06 21.25 -18.76
C ASP A 158 -47.64 22.39 -19.64
N THR A 159 -48.35 23.36 -19.03
CA THR A 159 -49.21 24.31 -19.73
C THR A 159 -48.91 25.78 -19.45
N THR A 160 -48.31 26.11 -18.30
CA THR A 160 -48.07 27.49 -17.87
C THR A 160 -46.58 27.79 -17.88
N ALA A 161 -46.10 28.80 -18.62
CA ALA A 161 -44.69 29.20 -18.65
C ALA A 161 -44.20 29.82 -17.33
N VAL A 162 -42.89 29.75 -17.04
CA VAL A 162 -42.29 30.36 -15.83
C VAL A 162 -42.41 31.88 -15.90
N ILE A 163 -42.10 32.45 -17.06
CA ILE A 163 -42.26 33.86 -17.39
C ILE A 163 -43.24 33.99 -18.56
N ALA A 164 -44.24 34.85 -18.41
CA ALA A 164 -45.22 35.14 -19.46
C ALA A 164 -45.23 36.63 -19.80
N VAL A 165 -45.03 36.96 -21.07
CA VAL A 165 -45.16 38.31 -21.63
C VAL A 165 -46.38 38.34 -22.55
N ASP A 166 -47.31 39.24 -22.28
CA ASP A 166 -48.53 39.38 -23.06
C ASP A 166 -48.32 40.15 -24.38
N GLY A 167 -49.32 40.11 -25.25
CA GLY A 167 -49.27 40.75 -26.56
C GLY A 167 -49.40 42.28 -26.55
N SER A 168 -49.57 42.90 -25.37
CA SER A 168 -49.72 44.35 -25.24
C SER A 168 -48.47 45.03 -24.68
N SER A 169 -47.51 44.25 -24.19
CA SER A 169 -46.27 44.72 -23.59
C SER A 169 -45.15 45.00 -24.61
N SER A 170 -44.25 45.94 -24.30
CA SER A 170 -43.08 46.22 -25.13
C SER A 170 -41.83 46.67 -24.36
N ASP A 171 -40.65 46.56 -24.96
CA ASP A 171 -39.39 47.04 -24.36
C ASP A 171 -39.10 46.34 -23.02
N ILE A 172 -39.09 45.00 -23.06
CA ILE A 172 -38.90 44.14 -21.89
C ILE A 172 -37.51 43.53 -21.95
N SER A 173 -36.70 43.74 -20.92
CA SER A 173 -35.36 43.20 -20.78
C SER A 173 -35.34 42.20 -19.63
N LEU A 174 -35.13 40.94 -19.97
CA LEU A 174 -34.88 39.83 -19.06
C LEU A 174 -33.38 39.52 -19.18
N THR A 175 -32.61 39.67 -18.09
CA THR A 175 -31.14 39.51 -18.20
C THR A 175 -30.50 38.89 -16.98
N ARG A 176 -29.47 38.06 -17.15
CA ARG A 176 -28.78 37.37 -16.03
C ARG A 176 -29.74 36.62 -15.12
N LEU A 177 -30.75 35.98 -15.71
CA LEU A 177 -31.76 35.20 -15.01
C LEU A 177 -31.33 33.74 -14.97
N GLU A 178 -31.56 33.11 -13.82
CA GLU A 178 -31.52 31.66 -13.70
C GLU A 178 -32.96 31.17 -13.66
N ILE A 179 -33.40 30.53 -14.73
CA ILE A 179 -34.77 30.10 -14.94
C ILE A 179 -34.81 28.58 -14.84
N ASP A 180 -35.46 28.08 -13.79
CA ASP A 180 -35.50 26.65 -13.47
C ASP A 180 -36.95 26.14 -13.53
N ARG A 181 -37.12 25.02 -14.28
CA ARG A 181 -38.41 24.37 -14.45
C ARG A 181 -38.31 22.84 -14.48
N LEU A 182 -39.27 22.21 -13.80
CA LEU A 182 -39.40 20.75 -13.79
C LEU A 182 -39.98 20.13 -15.08
N SER A 183 -40.86 20.83 -15.84
CA SER A 183 -41.37 20.39 -17.18
C SER A 183 -42.23 21.45 -17.91
N GLY A 184 -41.94 21.80 -19.17
CA GLY A 184 -42.73 22.74 -20.03
C GLY A 184 -41.90 23.94 -20.57
N LEU A 185 -42.55 25.02 -21.01
CA LEU A 185 -41.86 26.24 -21.50
C LEU A 185 -41.38 27.14 -20.36
N ASP A 186 -40.24 27.80 -20.54
CA ASP A 186 -39.69 28.73 -19.55
C ASP A 186 -40.19 30.15 -19.79
N VAL A 187 -40.09 30.64 -21.03
CA VAL A 187 -40.57 31.97 -21.40
C VAL A 187 -41.55 31.88 -22.55
N THR A 188 -42.67 32.59 -22.43
CA THR A 188 -43.60 32.78 -23.56
C THR A 188 -43.80 34.25 -23.85
N SER A 189 -43.77 34.61 -25.13
CA SER A 189 -44.15 35.92 -25.65
C SER A 189 -45.33 35.80 -26.61
N ALA A 190 -46.44 36.47 -26.30
CA ALA A 190 -47.68 36.39 -27.06
C ALA A 190 -47.73 37.36 -28.25
N ALA A 191 -48.62 37.07 -29.20
CA ALA A 191 -48.77 37.85 -30.42
C ALA A 191 -49.07 39.33 -30.13
N GLY A 192 -48.25 40.22 -30.69
CA GLY A 192 -48.33 41.66 -30.48
C GLY A 192 -47.26 42.26 -29.56
N ALA A 193 -46.54 41.42 -28.78
CA ALA A 193 -45.42 41.84 -27.95
C ALA A 193 -44.27 42.40 -28.81
N ARG A 194 -43.49 43.35 -28.28
CA ARG A 194 -42.43 44.05 -29.03
C ARG A 194 -41.16 44.31 -28.23
N ASN A 195 -39.99 44.30 -28.87
CA ASN A 195 -38.69 44.67 -28.27
C ASN A 195 -38.43 43.92 -26.96
N ILE A 196 -38.32 42.60 -27.04
CA ILE A 196 -38.04 41.71 -25.90
C ILE A 196 -36.58 41.28 -26.00
N THR A 197 -35.78 41.54 -24.97
CA THR A 197 -34.38 41.09 -24.89
C THR A 197 -34.26 40.03 -23.82
N LEU A 198 -33.65 38.90 -24.18
CA LEU A 198 -33.13 37.88 -23.28
C LEU A 198 -31.61 37.90 -23.41
N ALA A 199 -30.88 38.04 -22.30
CA ALA A 199 -29.43 38.08 -22.39
C ALA A 199 -28.71 37.61 -21.13
N ASP A 200 -27.66 36.83 -21.31
CA ASP A 200 -26.91 36.15 -20.24
C ASP A 200 -27.81 35.31 -19.32
N ASP A 201 -28.92 34.78 -19.84
CA ASP A 201 -29.85 33.97 -19.08
C ASP A 201 -29.48 32.48 -19.16
N THR A 202 -29.87 31.73 -18.12
CA THR A 202 -29.75 30.28 -18.05
C THR A 202 -31.12 29.64 -17.92
N PHE A 203 -31.39 28.64 -18.76
CA PHE A 203 -32.69 27.93 -18.84
C PHE A 203 -32.49 26.45 -18.55
N ASP A 204 -32.97 25.97 -17.41
CA ASP A 204 -32.88 24.55 -17.01
C ASP A 204 -34.24 23.85 -17.16
N GLY A 205 -34.32 22.91 -18.10
CA GLY A 205 -35.48 22.03 -18.31
C GLY A 205 -36.54 22.53 -19.29
N GLY A 206 -36.57 23.83 -19.65
CA GLY A 206 -37.50 24.41 -20.61
C GLY A 206 -36.85 25.31 -21.67
N GLY A 207 -37.67 25.91 -22.53
CA GLY A 207 -37.22 26.79 -23.62
C GLY A 207 -38.14 27.99 -23.82
N VAL A 208 -37.80 28.84 -24.80
CA VAL A 208 -38.53 30.06 -25.13
C VAL A 208 -39.44 29.85 -26.34
N SER A 209 -40.69 30.31 -26.24
CA SER A 209 -41.64 30.33 -27.35
C SER A 209 -42.17 31.74 -27.58
N ALA A 210 -41.88 32.30 -28.75
CA ALA A 210 -42.45 33.57 -29.21
C ALA A 210 -43.39 33.34 -30.39
N VAL A 211 -44.59 33.90 -30.28
CA VAL A 211 -45.64 33.81 -31.30
C VAL A 211 -46.01 35.24 -31.69
N GLY A 212 -45.86 35.62 -32.96
CA GLY A 212 -46.18 36.96 -33.47
C GLY A 212 -45.51 38.13 -32.72
N THR A 213 -44.27 37.94 -32.24
CA THR A 213 -43.51 38.95 -31.48
C THR A 213 -42.59 39.76 -32.39
N THR A 214 -42.58 41.08 -32.29
CA THR A 214 -41.71 41.94 -33.13
C THR A 214 -40.46 42.39 -32.38
N GLY A 215 -39.28 41.97 -32.81
CA GLY A 215 -38.01 42.27 -32.14
C GLY A 215 -37.86 41.50 -30.84
N ILE A 216 -37.62 40.19 -30.91
CA ILE A 216 -37.16 39.37 -29.80
C ILE A 216 -35.69 38.98 -30.01
N ASP A 217 -34.81 39.50 -29.17
CA ASP A 217 -33.36 39.37 -29.29
C ASP A 217 -32.80 38.50 -28.16
N PHE A 218 -31.91 37.57 -28.52
CA PHE A 218 -31.17 36.69 -27.61
C PHE A 218 -29.68 36.97 -27.73
N ALA A 219 -28.99 37.15 -26.61
CA ALA A 219 -27.55 37.38 -26.57
C ALA A 219 -26.90 36.72 -25.34
N GLY A 220 -26.03 35.74 -25.57
CA GLY A 220 -25.29 35.10 -24.47
C GLY A 220 -26.16 34.16 -23.64
N ASP A 221 -27.26 33.65 -24.17
CA ASP A 221 -28.14 32.75 -23.39
C ASP A 221 -27.62 31.31 -23.39
N THR A 222 -27.88 30.57 -22.31
CA THR A 222 -27.54 29.15 -22.21
C THR A 222 -28.74 28.28 -21.86
N PHE A 223 -29.02 27.29 -22.69
CA PHE A 223 -30.14 26.37 -22.56
C PHE A 223 -29.66 24.96 -22.20
N TRP A 224 -30.24 24.37 -21.15
CA TRP A 224 -30.13 22.97 -20.77
C TRP A 224 -31.47 22.28 -21.05
N THR A 225 -31.70 21.95 -22.32
CA THR A 225 -32.98 21.46 -22.80
C THR A 225 -32.91 19.97 -23.10
N VAL A 226 -34.05 19.28 -22.96
CA VAL A 226 -34.20 17.93 -23.53
C VAL A 226 -34.46 18.05 -25.03
N CYS A 227 -35.30 19.00 -25.45
CA CYS A 227 -35.62 19.34 -26.84
C CYS A 227 -36.11 20.79 -26.93
N GLY A 228 -35.71 21.54 -27.96
CA GLY A 228 -36.38 22.77 -28.39
C GLY A 228 -36.14 23.99 -27.50
N ALA A 229 -34.91 24.52 -27.52
CA ALA A 229 -34.52 25.73 -26.82
C ALA A 229 -35.32 26.98 -27.23
N ILE A 230 -35.49 27.25 -28.53
CA ILE A 230 -36.10 28.49 -29.03
C ILE A 230 -37.08 28.20 -30.17
N GLY A 231 -38.30 28.70 -30.06
CA GLY A 231 -39.32 28.66 -31.10
C GLY A 231 -39.86 30.06 -31.46
N LEU A 232 -39.64 30.52 -32.69
CA LEU A 232 -40.12 31.80 -33.21
C LEU A 232 -41.14 31.57 -34.34
N THR A 233 -42.40 31.91 -34.11
CA THR A 233 -43.51 31.55 -35.00
C THR A 233 -44.50 32.70 -35.22
N ASP A 234 -45.42 32.52 -36.17
CA ASP A 234 -46.53 33.43 -36.49
C ASP A 234 -46.09 34.86 -36.84
N GLY A 235 -45.01 34.99 -37.64
CA GLY A 235 -44.47 36.27 -38.11
C GLY A 235 -43.61 36.99 -37.09
N SER A 236 -42.94 36.25 -36.19
CA SER A 236 -42.00 36.82 -35.24
C SER A 236 -40.72 37.37 -35.94
N SER A 237 -40.03 38.31 -35.30
CA SER A 237 -38.78 38.91 -35.81
C SER A 237 -37.80 39.20 -34.67
N GLY A 238 -36.51 39.31 -34.97
CA GLY A 238 -35.45 39.58 -33.98
C GLY A 238 -34.13 38.87 -34.33
N SER A 239 -33.28 38.64 -33.33
CA SER A 239 -31.97 38.02 -33.49
C SER A 239 -31.73 36.90 -32.47
N VAL A 240 -31.03 35.85 -32.88
CA VAL A 240 -30.55 34.80 -31.99
C VAL A 240 -29.03 34.74 -32.12
N GLU A 241 -28.33 35.34 -31.15
CA GLU A 241 -26.87 35.46 -31.19
C GLU A 241 -26.23 34.99 -29.87
N ASN A 242 -24.97 34.57 -29.96
CA ASN A 242 -24.15 34.11 -28.81
C ASN A 242 -24.80 33.01 -27.96
N THR A 243 -25.79 32.30 -28.49
CA THR A 243 -26.62 31.37 -27.72
C THR A 243 -26.02 29.97 -27.71
N VAL A 244 -26.02 29.34 -26.54
CA VAL A 244 -25.54 27.97 -26.34
C VAL A 244 -26.70 27.08 -25.95
N ALA A 245 -27.00 26.05 -26.73
CA ALA A 245 -28.00 25.04 -26.37
C ALA A 245 -27.34 23.68 -26.19
N ARG A 246 -27.56 23.06 -25.03
CA ARG A 246 -26.94 21.79 -24.62
C ARG A 246 -28.01 20.82 -24.15
N SER A 247 -27.77 19.54 -24.41
CA SER A 247 -28.68 18.51 -23.93
C SER A 247 -28.64 18.30 -22.41
N TYR A 248 -29.84 18.23 -21.81
CA TYR A 248 -30.04 17.66 -20.49
C TYR A 248 -30.08 16.11 -20.53
N GLY A 249 -28.91 15.47 -20.40
CA GLY A 249 -28.77 14.01 -20.32
C GLY A 249 -28.71 13.29 -21.67
N THR A 250 -29.03 11.99 -21.71
CA THR A 250 -28.97 11.14 -22.92
C THR A 250 -30.35 10.70 -23.43
N THR A 251 -31.42 11.28 -22.88
CA THR A 251 -32.80 10.85 -23.17
C THR A 251 -33.23 11.41 -24.51
N ALA A 252 -33.71 10.53 -25.39
CA ALA A 252 -34.15 10.97 -26.71
C ALA A 252 -35.47 11.74 -26.66
N CYS A 253 -35.57 12.80 -27.47
CA CYS A 253 -36.80 13.53 -27.71
C CYS A 253 -37.92 12.61 -28.16
N SER A 254 -39.13 12.80 -27.62
CA SER A 254 -40.32 12.04 -28.02
C SER A 254 -40.87 12.45 -29.41
N GLY A 255 -40.31 13.51 -30.02
CA GLY A 255 -40.61 14.01 -31.36
C GLY A 255 -39.41 14.69 -32.06
N THR A 256 -39.55 15.00 -33.35
CA THR A 256 -38.53 15.70 -34.16
C THR A 256 -38.64 17.21 -33.96
N GLN A 257 -38.07 17.74 -32.88
CA GLN A 257 -37.97 19.18 -32.61
C GLN A 257 -36.51 19.60 -32.71
N ALA A 258 -36.24 20.71 -33.40
CA ALA A 258 -34.91 21.33 -33.47
C ALA A 258 -34.69 22.28 -32.29
N GLU A 259 -33.43 22.54 -31.91
CA GLU A 259 -33.12 23.49 -30.83
C GLU A 259 -33.55 24.91 -31.19
N LEU A 260 -33.31 25.34 -32.44
CA LEU A 260 -33.84 26.59 -32.97
C LEU A 260 -34.88 26.30 -34.06
N THR A 261 -36.13 26.67 -33.80
CA THR A 261 -37.23 26.57 -34.76
C THR A 261 -37.72 27.96 -35.15
N VAL A 262 -37.68 28.28 -36.44
CA VAL A 262 -38.19 29.53 -37.02
C VAL A 262 -39.12 29.19 -38.18
N ASP A 263 -40.40 29.56 -38.05
CA ASP A 263 -41.38 29.22 -39.08
C ASP A 263 -41.23 30.04 -40.37
N ALA A 264 -41.92 29.62 -41.43
CA ALA A 264 -41.80 30.25 -42.75
C ALA A 264 -42.23 31.73 -42.78
N THR A 265 -43.08 32.16 -41.85
CA THR A 265 -43.54 33.54 -41.76
C THR A 265 -42.56 34.44 -41.00
N SER A 266 -41.78 33.87 -40.08
CA SER A 266 -40.81 34.56 -39.23
C SER A 266 -39.42 34.63 -39.87
N ALA A 267 -39.04 33.61 -40.64
CA ALA A 267 -37.72 33.46 -41.26
C ALA A 267 -37.16 34.70 -42.00
N PRO A 268 -37.95 35.52 -42.72
CA PRO A 268 -37.41 36.72 -43.39
C PRO A 268 -36.97 37.85 -42.46
N ALA A 269 -37.39 37.82 -41.19
CA ALA A 269 -37.19 38.89 -40.21
C ALA A 269 -36.43 38.42 -38.96
N VAL A 270 -35.85 37.22 -38.99
CA VAL A 270 -35.00 36.68 -37.93
C VAL A 270 -33.58 36.51 -38.47
N THR A 271 -32.59 36.95 -37.69
CA THR A 271 -31.17 36.61 -37.90
C THR A 271 -30.69 35.60 -36.86
N ALA A 272 -29.75 34.75 -37.26
CA ALA A 272 -29.08 33.83 -36.35
C ALA A 272 -27.59 33.78 -36.69
N ASP A 273 -26.71 34.01 -35.71
CA ASP A 273 -25.26 33.87 -35.86
C ASP A 273 -24.57 33.64 -34.51
N TYR A 274 -23.30 33.21 -34.50
CA TYR A 274 -22.52 32.97 -33.28
C TYR A 274 -23.16 32.00 -32.26
N ASN A 275 -24.00 31.08 -32.71
CA ASN A 275 -24.67 30.10 -31.85
C ASN A 275 -23.89 28.78 -31.75
N ALA A 276 -24.11 28.02 -30.68
CA ALA A 276 -23.57 26.69 -30.48
C ALA A 276 -24.68 25.75 -29.98
N LEU A 277 -25.34 25.04 -30.91
CA LEU A 277 -26.52 24.23 -30.63
C LEU A 277 -26.17 22.74 -30.67
N ASN A 278 -26.54 21.98 -29.62
CA ASN A 278 -26.17 20.58 -29.45
C ASN A 278 -27.32 19.69 -28.91
N PRO A 279 -28.27 19.26 -29.77
CA PRO A 279 -29.39 18.39 -29.39
C PRO A 279 -28.98 16.92 -29.09
N PRO A 280 -29.66 16.24 -28.13
CA PRO A 280 -29.33 14.87 -27.70
C PRO A 280 -29.55 13.73 -28.70
N SER A 281 -30.51 13.81 -29.65
CA SER A 281 -31.03 12.55 -30.21
C SER A 281 -31.71 12.53 -31.58
N THR A 282 -31.86 13.63 -32.31
CA THR A 282 -32.48 13.62 -33.65
C THR A 282 -31.54 14.09 -34.77
N GLY A 283 -30.43 14.73 -34.41
CA GLY A 283 -29.47 15.29 -35.36
C GLY A 283 -30.08 16.41 -36.20
N THR A 284 -30.96 17.26 -35.62
CA THR A 284 -31.47 18.49 -36.26
C THR A 284 -31.27 19.65 -35.29
N ASP A 285 -30.34 20.54 -35.60
CA ASP A 285 -30.02 21.72 -34.78
C ASP A 285 -30.98 22.88 -35.08
N TYR A 286 -31.35 23.01 -36.37
CA TYR A 286 -32.22 24.10 -36.87
C TYR A 286 -33.43 23.55 -37.61
N ASP A 287 -34.60 24.11 -37.40
CA ASP A 287 -35.74 24.05 -38.32
C ASP A 287 -36.03 25.46 -38.83
N TRP A 288 -35.72 25.70 -40.09
CA TRP A 288 -35.86 27.02 -40.70
C TRP A 288 -36.83 26.98 -41.86
N ALA A 289 -37.93 27.74 -41.74
CA ALA A 289 -39.04 27.78 -42.68
C ALA A 289 -39.65 26.39 -42.98
N GLY A 290 -39.67 25.50 -41.99
CA GLY A 290 -40.19 24.13 -42.11
C GLY A 290 -39.21 23.13 -42.73
N THR A 291 -37.92 23.50 -42.83
CA THR A 291 -36.83 22.63 -43.29
C THR A 291 -35.83 22.41 -42.15
N GLY A 292 -35.64 21.16 -41.77
CA GLY A 292 -34.65 20.76 -40.76
C GLY A 292 -33.22 20.70 -41.31
N TYR A 293 -32.25 21.20 -40.54
CA TYR A 293 -30.82 21.14 -40.80
C TYR A 293 -30.09 20.50 -39.62
N ALA A 294 -29.26 19.51 -39.95
CA ALA A 294 -28.56 18.69 -38.98
C ALA A 294 -27.29 19.28 -38.39
N THR A 295 -26.78 20.35 -39.01
CA THR A 295 -25.50 20.96 -38.68
C THR A 295 -25.55 22.45 -39.00
N ALA A 296 -24.76 23.25 -38.28
CA ALA A 296 -24.53 24.65 -38.59
C ALA A 296 -24.03 24.85 -40.05
N GLN A 297 -23.18 23.95 -40.55
CA GLN A 297 -22.69 24.02 -41.93
C GLN A 297 -23.80 23.84 -42.98
N ALA A 298 -24.70 22.87 -42.77
CA ALA A 298 -25.83 22.64 -43.68
C ALA A 298 -26.81 23.83 -43.65
N PHE A 299 -27.07 24.38 -42.47
CA PHE A 299 -27.87 25.58 -42.28
C PHE A 299 -27.28 26.78 -43.05
N ARG A 300 -26.02 27.12 -42.79
CA ARG A 300 -25.27 28.18 -43.52
C ARG A 300 -25.38 28.07 -45.02
N THR A 301 -25.14 26.88 -45.55
CA THR A 301 -25.10 26.65 -46.99
C THR A 301 -26.47 26.88 -47.64
N ALA A 302 -27.55 26.55 -46.93
CA ALA A 302 -28.91 26.60 -47.46
C ALA A 302 -29.58 27.97 -47.27
N THR A 303 -29.31 28.65 -46.15
CA THR A 303 -30.05 29.87 -45.74
C THR A 303 -29.19 31.13 -45.79
N GLY A 304 -27.87 31.01 -45.72
CA GLY A 304 -26.95 32.14 -45.55
C GLY A 304 -26.87 32.70 -44.12
N GLN A 305 -27.61 32.10 -43.16
CA GLN A 305 -27.57 32.43 -41.74
C GLN A 305 -26.49 31.59 -41.01
N GLY A 306 -26.11 31.96 -39.79
CA GLY A 306 -25.25 31.15 -38.92
C GLY A 306 -23.78 31.11 -39.34
N ALA A 307 -23.25 32.19 -39.93
CA ALA A 307 -21.91 32.26 -40.53
C ALA A 307 -20.79 31.76 -39.59
N HIS A 308 -20.95 31.99 -38.28
CA HIS A 308 -20.04 31.67 -37.19
C HIS A 308 -20.60 30.61 -36.24
N ASP A 309 -21.73 29.98 -36.55
CA ASP A 309 -22.32 28.93 -35.72
C ASP A 309 -21.40 27.70 -35.61
N LEU A 310 -21.30 27.11 -34.42
CA LEU A 310 -20.50 25.92 -34.12
C LEU A 310 -21.35 24.65 -34.22
N ASP A 311 -20.75 23.55 -34.72
CA ASP A 311 -21.40 22.26 -34.92
C ASP A 311 -21.06 21.25 -33.80
N GLN A 312 -21.88 20.20 -33.64
CA GLN A 312 -21.79 19.19 -32.57
C GLN A 312 -20.41 18.52 -32.45
N THR A 313 -19.66 18.40 -33.55
CA THR A 313 -18.34 17.72 -33.56
C THR A 313 -17.22 18.56 -32.99
N ASP A 314 -17.42 19.87 -32.84
CA ASP A 314 -16.41 20.80 -32.34
C ASP A 314 -16.51 20.97 -30.81
N LEU A 315 -17.58 20.44 -30.20
CA LEU A 315 -17.99 20.74 -28.84
C LEU A 315 -17.86 19.50 -27.92
N THR A 316 -16.66 19.21 -27.40
CA THR A 316 -16.56 18.50 -26.10
C THR A 316 -16.91 19.47 -24.99
N ILE A 317 -18.17 19.87 -24.95
CA ILE A 317 -18.71 20.70 -23.86
C ILE A 317 -18.64 19.88 -22.56
N PRO A 318 -17.93 20.33 -21.52
CA PRO A 318 -17.92 19.68 -20.21
C PRO A 318 -19.32 19.70 -19.59
N GLY A 319 -19.74 18.59 -18.98
CA GLY A 319 -21.02 18.51 -18.28
C GLY A 319 -21.08 19.48 -17.10
N GLY A 320 -22.12 20.32 -17.03
CA GLY A 320 -22.36 21.25 -15.92
C GLY A 320 -22.24 22.75 -16.24
N GLY A 321 -22.12 23.15 -17.50
CA GLY A 321 -22.14 24.57 -17.88
C GLY A 321 -20.79 25.29 -17.80
N VAL A 322 -19.88 24.79 -16.99
CA VAL A 322 -18.55 25.38 -16.81
C VAL A 322 -17.75 25.30 -18.11
N LEU A 323 -17.37 26.45 -18.66
CA LEU A 323 -16.38 26.54 -19.71
C LEU A 323 -15.06 25.95 -19.18
N ALA A 324 -14.51 24.98 -19.89
CA ALA A 324 -13.17 24.51 -19.61
C ALA A 324 -12.18 25.31 -20.45
N GLU A 325 -11.00 25.53 -19.88
CA GLU A 325 -9.81 26.04 -20.57
C GLU A 325 -9.67 25.42 -21.97
N HIS A 326 -9.40 26.25 -22.99
CA HIS A 326 -9.39 25.93 -24.43
C HIS A 326 -10.74 25.51 -25.06
N SER A 327 -11.87 25.75 -24.40
CA SER A 327 -13.19 25.54 -25.00
C SER A 327 -13.36 26.43 -26.24
N PRO A 328 -13.96 25.93 -27.34
CA PRO A 328 -14.25 26.73 -28.53
C PRO A 328 -15.35 27.77 -28.31
N LEU A 329 -15.98 27.79 -27.13
CA LEU A 329 -16.93 28.82 -26.74
C LEU A 329 -16.24 30.06 -26.13
N ILE A 330 -14.98 29.92 -25.71
CA ILE A 330 -14.19 31.01 -25.13
C ILE A 330 -13.73 31.98 -26.24
N ASP A 331 -13.85 33.29 -26.00
CA ASP A 331 -13.42 34.37 -26.90
C ASP A 331 -13.94 34.23 -28.34
N SER A 332 -15.18 33.73 -28.47
CA SER A 332 -15.74 33.27 -29.75
C SER A 332 -17.07 33.91 -30.11
N ALA A 333 -17.62 34.77 -29.26
CA ALA A 333 -18.91 35.41 -29.40
C ALA A 333 -18.82 36.77 -30.11
N ASP A 334 -19.96 37.32 -30.54
CA ASP A 334 -20.05 38.66 -31.08
C ASP A 334 -20.30 39.68 -29.94
N SER A 335 -19.29 40.48 -29.57
CA SER A 335 -19.49 41.55 -28.57
C SER A 335 -20.45 42.66 -29.00
N ASN A 336 -20.89 42.66 -30.27
CA ASN A 336 -21.85 43.62 -30.81
C ASN A 336 -23.26 43.02 -30.98
N ALA A 337 -23.50 41.79 -30.50
CA ALA A 337 -24.81 41.14 -30.59
C ALA A 337 -25.92 41.99 -29.95
N PRO A 338 -27.12 42.09 -30.55
CA PRO A 338 -28.23 42.84 -29.97
C PRO A 338 -28.63 42.30 -28.59
N GLY A 339 -28.31 43.05 -27.53
CA GLY A 339 -28.61 42.66 -26.15
C GLY A 339 -27.39 42.25 -25.32
N GLU A 340 -26.21 42.10 -25.93
CA GLU A 340 -24.96 41.70 -25.26
C GLU A 340 -24.59 42.65 -24.11
N LEU A 341 -24.23 42.09 -22.96
CA LEU A 341 -23.95 42.83 -21.73
C LEU A 341 -22.45 42.91 -21.45
N SER A 342 -22.05 43.92 -20.69
CA SER A 342 -20.65 44.10 -20.28
C SER A 342 -20.16 43.10 -19.21
N THR A 343 -21.07 42.28 -18.69
CA THR A 343 -20.81 41.31 -17.62
C THR A 343 -21.70 40.09 -17.77
N ASP A 344 -21.17 38.93 -17.40
CA ASP A 344 -21.89 37.66 -17.44
C ASP A 344 -23.01 37.53 -16.39
N ILE A 345 -23.65 36.36 -16.31
CA ILE A 345 -24.72 36.05 -15.35
C ILE A 345 -24.34 36.30 -13.88
N ASP A 346 -23.08 36.10 -13.51
CA ASP A 346 -22.54 36.32 -12.17
C ASP A 346 -22.13 37.79 -11.93
N GLY A 347 -22.27 38.66 -12.94
CA GLY A 347 -21.84 40.06 -12.91
C GLY A 347 -20.32 40.22 -13.06
N ARG A 348 -19.62 39.20 -13.57
CA ARG A 348 -18.17 39.24 -13.81
C ARG A 348 -17.88 39.94 -15.12
N PRO A 349 -16.80 40.75 -15.21
CA PRO A 349 -16.44 41.41 -16.46
C PRO A 349 -16.07 40.37 -17.53
N ARG A 350 -16.28 40.76 -18.78
CA ARG A 350 -15.72 40.06 -19.94
C ARG A 350 -14.18 40.16 -19.93
N VAL A 351 -13.47 39.06 -20.03
CA VAL A 351 -12.01 38.98 -19.88
C VAL A 351 -11.39 38.10 -20.97
N ASP A 352 -10.31 38.60 -21.55
CA ASP A 352 -9.53 37.91 -22.58
C ASP A 352 -8.76 36.73 -21.98
N ASP A 353 -8.99 35.52 -22.49
CA ASP A 353 -8.18 34.35 -22.16
C ASP A 353 -6.92 34.35 -23.04
N PRO A 354 -5.71 34.61 -22.47
CA PRO A 354 -4.49 34.72 -23.26
C PRO A 354 -4.06 33.40 -23.93
N LEU A 355 -4.71 32.27 -23.61
CA LEU A 355 -4.42 30.94 -24.16
C LEU A 355 -5.34 30.58 -25.34
N VAL A 356 -6.43 31.30 -25.55
CA VAL A 356 -7.41 31.07 -26.62
C VAL A 356 -7.36 32.21 -27.64
N PRO A 357 -7.37 31.93 -28.96
CA PRO A 357 -7.47 32.99 -29.95
C PRO A 357 -8.88 33.59 -30.01
N ASP A 358 -8.98 34.91 -30.08
CA ASP A 358 -10.23 35.61 -30.41
C ASP A 358 -10.74 35.18 -31.78
N THR A 359 -11.85 34.44 -31.79
CA THR A 359 -12.56 34.04 -33.01
C THR A 359 -13.87 34.78 -33.21
N GLY A 360 -14.31 35.50 -32.17
CA GLY A 360 -15.46 36.39 -32.15
C GLY A 360 -15.15 37.81 -32.61
N THR A 361 -16.09 38.74 -32.32
CA THR A 361 -15.76 40.17 -32.34
C THR A 361 -15.45 40.57 -30.88
N GLY A 362 -14.18 40.64 -30.51
CA GLY A 362 -13.75 40.87 -29.11
C GLY A 362 -13.52 39.57 -28.32
N HIS A 363 -13.53 39.69 -26.99
CA HIS A 363 -13.15 38.65 -26.02
C HIS A 363 -14.36 38.32 -25.14
N VAL A 364 -15.45 37.90 -25.79
CA VAL A 364 -16.69 37.54 -25.09
C VAL A 364 -16.94 36.06 -25.37
N ASP A 365 -17.38 35.36 -24.34
CA ASP A 365 -17.71 33.95 -24.44
C ASP A 365 -19.14 33.73 -24.93
N ARG A 366 -19.37 32.62 -25.64
CA ARG A 366 -20.73 32.21 -26.00
C ARG A 366 -21.44 31.63 -24.80
N GLY A 367 -22.70 32.01 -24.61
CA GLY A 367 -23.51 31.63 -23.47
C GLY A 367 -23.34 32.58 -22.29
N ALA A 368 -23.93 32.21 -21.15
CA ALA A 368 -24.27 33.15 -20.09
C ALA A 368 -23.13 33.41 -19.10
N THR A 369 -22.01 32.72 -19.26
CA THR A 369 -20.90 32.71 -18.31
C THR A 369 -19.62 33.07 -19.04
N GLU A 370 -18.80 33.89 -18.41
CA GLU A 370 -17.45 34.21 -18.86
C GLU A 370 -16.40 33.34 -18.14
N PHE A 371 -15.45 32.79 -18.88
CA PHE A 371 -14.30 32.09 -18.35
C PHE A 371 -13.31 33.10 -17.74
N GLN A 372 -13.06 32.98 -16.44
CA GLN A 372 -12.21 33.90 -15.69
C GLN A 372 -10.82 33.31 -15.43
N ASP A 373 -9.86 34.17 -15.05
CA ASP A 373 -8.52 33.79 -14.60
C ASP A 373 -8.58 32.65 -13.56
N PRO A 374 -8.13 31.43 -13.90
CA PRO A 374 -8.17 30.28 -13.00
C PRO A 374 -7.02 30.29 -11.95
N PHE A 375 -6.29 31.40 -11.78
CA PHE A 375 -5.22 31.52 -10.79
C PHE A 375 -5.72 31.33 -9.36
N THR A 376 -5.23 30.27 -8.71
CA THR A 376 -5.74 29.82 -7.41
C THR A 376 -4.63 29.30 -6.49
N VAL A 377 -4.92 29.29 -5.18
CA VAL A 377 -4.09 28.61 -4.17
C VAL A 377 -4.74 27.26 -3.90
N ASN A 378 -4.13 26.18 -4.41
CA ASN A 378 -4.73 24.85 -4.40
C ASN A 378 -4.60 24.15 -3.05
N ALA A 379 -3.42 24.26 -2.43
CA ALA A 379 -3.09 23.48 -1.25
C ALA A 379 -1.95 24.10 -0.43
N LEU A 380 -1.80 23.59 0.78
CA LEU A 380 -0.66 23.80 1.65
C LEU A 380 -0.06 22.42 1.92
N ASP A 381 1.21 22.21 1.55
CA ASP A 381 1.92 20.96 1.83
C ASP A 381 2.86 21.14 3.02
N MET A 382 2.84 20.18 3.93
CA MET A 382 3.70 20.13 5.12
C MET A 382 4.16 18.69 5.39
N SER A 383 5.39 18.55 5.90
CA SER A 383 5.87 17.28 6.47
C SER A 383 5.27 17.03 7.85
N ALA A 384 5.08 15.77 8.23
CA ALA A 384 4.59 15.39 9.56
C ALA A 384 5.38 16.09 10.69
N GLY A 385 4.64 16.67 11.63
CA GLY A 385 5.16 17.43 12.75
C GLY A 385 5.57 16.53 13.92
N TYR A 386 6.78 16.73 14.39
CA TYR A 386 7.23 16.19 15.67
C TYR A 386 7.74 17.31 16.55
N VAL A 387 7.52 17.20 17.86
CA VAL A 387 7.97 18.22 18.82
C VAL A 387 9.48 18.41 18.71
N GLY A 388 9.91 19.63 18.43
CA GLY A 388 11.33 20.01 18.29
C GLY A 388 11.97 19.69 16.93
N VAL A 389 11.22 19.14 15.98
CA VAL A 389 11.68 18.88 14.60
C VAL A 389 11.19 20.00 13.67
N PRO A 390 12.07 20.65 12.88
CA PRO A 390 11.64 21.63 11.89
C PRO A 390 10.77 21.02 10.80
N VAL A 391 9.64 21.67 10.52
CA VAL A 391 8.76 21.37 9.37
C VAL A 391 8.80 22.52 8.39
N THR A 392 8.74 22.22 7.09
CA THR A 392 8.65 23.24 6.04
C THR A 392 7.29 23.16 5.35
N ALA A 393 6.60 24.29 5.30
CA ALA A 393 5.33 24.46 4.65
C ALA A 393 5.50 25.10 3.26
N HIS A 394 4.77 24.59 2.27
CA HIS A 394 4.81 25.05 0.87
C HIS A 394 3.41 25.35 0.35
N ALA A 395 3.20 26.56 -0.15
CA ALA A 395 1.96 26.92 -0.83
C ALA A 395 1.97 26.39 -2.27
N GLN A 396 0.94 25.64 -2.65
CA GLN A 396 0.76 25.15 -4.02
C GLN A 396 -0.17 26.08 -4.78
N LEU A 397 0.29 26.59 -5.91
CA LEU A 397 -0.46 27.50 -6.77
C LEU A 397 -0.86 26.81 -8.08
N SER A 398 -2.07 27.07 -8.57
CA SER A 398 -2.44 26.84 -9.97
C SER A 398 -2.33 28.16 -10.69
N ASN A 399 -1.51 28.28 -11.74
CA ASN A 399 -1.40 29.49 -12.57
C ASN A 399 -1.46 29.15 -14.07
N PRO A 400 -2.62 28.75 -14.61
CA PRO A 400 -2.74 28.29 -15.99
C PRO A 400 -2.39 29.37 -17.02
N TRP A 401 -2.86 30.61 -16.83
CA TRP A 401 -2.57 31.76 -17.70
C TRP A 401 -1.12 32.25 -17.63
N SER A 402 -0.30 31.65 -16.74
CA SER A 402 1.12 31.98 -16.59
C SER A 402 1.37 33.44 -16.24
N ASP A 403 0.48 34.02 -15.45
CA ASP A 403 0.60 35.37 -14.93
C ASP A 403 1.88 35.56 -14.12
N SER A 404 2.35 36.81 -14.04
CA SER A 404 3.51 37.13 -13.22
C SER A 404 3.24 36.83 -11.74
N LEU A 405 4.12 36.03 -11.14
CA LEU A 405 4.13 35.74 -9.70
C LEU A 405 4.90 36.79 -8.89
N ASP A 406 5.42 37.83 -9.55
CA ASP A 406 6.21 38.88 -8.90
C ASP A 406 5.37 39.68 -7.91
N GLY A 407 5.93 39.93 -6.72
CA GLY A 407 5.28 40.71 -5.67
C GLY A 407 4.21 39.98 -4.87
N LEU A 408 4.05 38.65 -5.06
CA LEU A 408 3.23 37.82 -4.19
C LEU A 408 3.79 37.80 -2.76
N THR A 409 2.88 37.92 -1.79
CA THR A 409 3.19 37.78 -0.36
C THR A 409 2.40 36.61 0.22
N TYR A 410 3.10 35.73 0.93
CA TYR A 410 2.54 34.53 1.57
C TYR A 410 2.59 34.72 3.07
N THR A 411 1.46 34.53 3.75
CA THR A 411 1.39 34.58 5.21
C THR A 411 0.97 33.21 5.73
N PHE A 412 1.91 32.50 6.35
CA PHE A 412 1.70 31.17 6.95
C PHE A 412 1.35 31.31 8.43
N ASP A 413 0.25 30.72 8.87
CA ASP A 413 -0.12 30.57 10.28
C ASP A 413 -0.01 29.09 10.65
N PHE A 414 0.85 28.77 11.62
CA PHE A 414 1.09 27.38 12.06
C PHE A 414 0.13 26.91 13.17
N ALA A 415 -0.87 27.74 13.53
CA ALA A 415 -1.94 27.45 14.48
C ALA A 415 -1.48 27.16 15.93
N ASP A 416 -0.25 27.53 16.27
CA ASP A 416 0.28 27.56 17.64
C ASP A 416 0.53 28.99 18.15
N GLY A 417 -0.04 29.98 17.45
CA GLY A 417 0.14 31.41 17.71
C GLY A 417 1.34 32.02 16.97
N THR A 418 2.03 31.25 16.12
CA THR A 418 3.12 31.74 15.27
C THR A 418 2.67 31.96 13.83
N THR A 419 3.11 33.09 13.25
CA THR A 419 2.85 33.45 11.86
C THR A 419 4.16 33.84 11.19
N VAL A 420 4.39 33.36 9.96
CA VAL A 420 5.59 33.64 9.17
C VAL A 420 5.19 34.20 7.81
N THR A 421 5.74 35.36 7.45
CA THR A 421 5.58 35.92 6.10
C THR A 421 6.75 35.48 5.21
N SER A 422 6.46 35.14 3.96
CA SER A 422 7.44 34.73 2.95
C SER A 422 7.12 35.36 1.60
N THR A 423 8.14 35.51 0.76
CA THR A 423 8.03 35.91 -0.65
C THR A 423 8.35 34.77 -1.61
N THR A 424 8.67 33.58 -1.09
CA THR A 424 9.13 32.42 -1.88
C THR A 424 8.12 31.27 -1.89
N GLY A 425 6.93 31.47 -1.32
CA GLY A 425 5.91 30.43 -1.21
C GLY A 425 6.23 29.32 -0.20
N SER A 426 7.25 29.50 0.65
CA SER A 426 7.58 28.53 1.71
C SER A 426 7.98 29.18 3.03
N ALA A 427 7.75 28.48 4.14
CA ALA A 427 8.15 28.88 5.48
C ALA A 427 8.52 27.66 6.33
N THR A 428 9.53 27.78 7.20
CA THR A 428 9.92 26.72 8.15
C THR A 428 9.50 27.10 9.56
N HIS A 429 9.01 26.12 10.32
CA HIS A 429 8.56 26.27 11.72
C HIS A 429 9.00 25.08 12.57
N THR A 430 9.03 25.23 13.89
CA THR A 430 9.31 24.14 14.82
C THR A 430 8.32 24.18 15.98
N TYR A 431 7.46 23.17 16.04
CA TYR A 431 6.48 23.04 17.11
C TYR A 431 7.15 22.65 18.44
N THR A 432 6.71 23.27 19.53
CA THR A 432 7.28 23.04 20.88
C THR A 432 6.40 22.15 21.76
N GLN A 433 5.17 21.86 21.33
CA GLN A 433 4.19 21.07 22.06
C GLN A 433 3.43 20.14 21.12
N THR A 434 2.94 19.02 21.66
CA THR A 434 2.07 18.09 20.92
C THR A 434 0.69 18.70 20.71
N THR A 435 0.03 18.30 19.62
CA THR A 435 -1.36 18.68 19.35
C THR A 435 -2.36 17.62 19.83
N SER A 436 -3.65 17.96 19.82
CA SER A 436 -4.71 17.00 20.11
C SER A 436 -4.79 15.89 19.06
N SER A 437 -5.62 14.87 19.32
CA SER A 437 -5.87 13.79 18.38
C SER A 437 -6.58 14.23 17.08
N THR A 438 -7.05 15.47 16.99
CA THR A 438 -7.64 16.04 15.77
C THR A 438 -6.66 16.88 14.95
N GLY A 439 -5.44 17.13 15.48
CA GLY A 439 -4.47 18.05 14.88
C GLY A 439 -4.84 19.53 15.04
N VAL A 440 -4.03 20.40 14.46
CA VAL A 440 -4.24 21.84 14.30
C VAL A 440 -4.22 22.19 12.81
N GLN A 441 -4.97 23.21 12.40
CA GLN A 441 -5.05 23.58 10.99
C GLN A 441 -4.07 24.72 10.69
N ALA A 442 -2.91 24.38 10.12
CA ALA A 442 -2.01 25.38 9.56
C ALA A 442 -2.64 25.98 8.30
N THR A 443 -2.41 27.26 8.02
CA THR A 443 -2.98 27.95 6.85
C THR A 443 -1.95 28.84 6.15
N VAL A 444 -2.19 29.10 4.88
CA VAL A 444 -1.47 30.11 4.10
C VAL A 444 -2.47 31.04 3.42
N VAL A 445 -2.23 32.34 3.49
CA VAL A 445 -2.94 33.36 2.70
C VAL A 445 -1.98 33.97 1.70
N VAL A 446 -2.40 34.08 0.44
CA VAL A 446 -1.59 34.62 -0.66
C VAL A 446 -2.24 35.89 -1.20
N ASN A 447 -1.47 36.97 -1.25
CA ASN A 447 -1.91 38.27 -1.75
C ASN A 447 -1.01 38.76 -2.89
N ARG A 448 -1.59 39.47 -3.87
CA ARG A 448 -0.87 40.21 -4.90
C ARG A 448 -0.23 41.49 -4.32
N ALA A 449 0.64 42.11 -5.12
CA ALA A 449 1.40 43.29 -4.72
C ALA A 449 0.53 44.52 -4.37
N ASP A 450 -0.68 44.61 -4.95
CA ASP A 450 -1.67 45.66 -4.70
C ASP A 450 -2.53 45.39 -3.44
N GLY A 451 -2.31 44.25 -2.77
CA GLY A 451 -3.06 43.83 -1.59
C GLY A 451 -4.32 43.03 -1.89
N THR A 452 -4.65 42.75 -3.16
CA THR A 452 -5.75 41.84 -3.50
C THR A 452 -5.43 40.41 -3.07
N ARG A 453 -6.41 39.75 -2.46
CA ARG A 453 -6.28 38.37 -2.00
C ARG A 453 -6.47 37.41 -3.17
N VAL A 454 -5.46 36.60 -3.44
CA VAL A 454 -5.52 35.52 -4.46
C VAL A 454 -6.29 34.32 -3.91
N GLY A 455 -6.00 33.93 -2.67
CA GLY A 455 -6.63 32.76 -2.07
C GLY A 455 -6.01 32.37 -0.73
N ALA A 456 -6.49 31.25 -0.19
CA ALA A 456 -5.88 30.61 0.97
C ALA A 456 -6.05 29.10 0.91
N ALA A 457 -5.14 28.39 1.55
CA ALA A 457 -5.21 26.94 1.73
C ALA A 457 -4.85 26.58 3.17
N GLY A 458 -5.19 25.36 3.59
CA GLY A 458 -4.83 24.86 4.91
C GLY A 458 -4.48 23.38 4.92
N TYR A 459 -3.72 22.99 5.93
CA TYR A 459 -3.25 21.63 6.16
C TYR A 459 -3.50 21.24 7.62
N TRP A 460 -4.07 20.05 7.85
CA TRP A 460 -4.26 19.53 9.20
C TRP A 460 -2.97 18.86 9.66
N GLU A 461 -2.25 19.56 10.52
CA GLU A 461 -0.99 19.10 11.09
C GLU A 461 -1.22 18.42 12.44
N ARG A 462 -0.59 17.26 12.63
CA ARG A 462 -0.61 16.54 13.92
C ARG A 462 0.82 16.46 14.42
N VAL A 463 1.08 17.20 15.50
CA VAL A 463 2.37 17.21 16.15
C VAL A 463 2.43 16.13 17.21
N GLU A 464 3.27 15.13 16.99
CA GLU A 464 3.48 14.00 17.90
C GLU A 464 4.81 14.10 18.66
N PRO A 465 4.98 13.38 19.80
CA PRO A 465 6.29 13.18 20.38
C PRO A 465 7.22 12.48 19.38
N VAL A 466 8.51 12.82 19.39
CA VAL A 466 9.51 12.09 18.60
C VAL A 466 9.50 10.61 19.03
N PRO A 467 9.28 9.65 18.12
CA PRO A 467 9.33 8.23 18.44
C PRO A 467 10.74 7.82 18.86
N ASP A 468 10.84 6.78 19.69
CA ASP A 468 12.14 6.21 20.04
C ASP A 468 12.83 5.70 18.76
N LEU A 469 14.12 5.99 18.61
CA LEU A 469 14.93 5.38 17.55
C LEU A 469 15.11 3.91 17.92
N THR A 470 14.66 3.01 17.06
CA THR A 470 14.81 1.57 17.25
C THR A 470 15.45 0.95 16.01
N THR A 471 15.96 -0.26 16.18
CA THR A 471 16.58 -1.01 15.09
C THR A 471 16.49 -2.50 15.36
N THR A 472 16.53 -3.31 14.31
CA THR A 472 16.51 -4.77 14.41
C THR A 472 17.63 -5.39 13.56
N ILE A 473 18.10 -6.56 13.98
CA ILE A 473 19.02 -7.37 13.19
C ILE A 473 18.73 -8.85 13.41
N GLY A 474 18.77 -9.62 12.32
CA GLY A 474 18.66 -11.08 12.32
C GLY A 474 19.65 -11.67 11.33
N CYS A 475 20.34 -12.74 11.72
CA CYS A 475 21.38 -13.36 10.89
C CYS A 475 21.11 -14.86 10.73
N ALA A 476 21.31 -15.37 9.51
CA ALA A 476 21.21 -16.79 9.20
C ALA A 476 22.37 -17.22 8.30
N SER A 477 22.84 -18.46 8.46
CA SER A 477 23.82 -19.09 7.57
C SER A 477 23.15 -20.15 6.71
N SER A 478 23.74 -20.45 5.56
CA SER A 478 23.28 -21.51 4.66
C SER A 478 24.29 -22.65 4.63
N PRO A 479 23.87 -23.93 4.63
CA PRO A 479 24.77 -25.06 4.46
C PRO A 479 25.60 -25.02 3.16
N VAL A 480 25.13 -24.29 2.15
CA VAL A 480 25.81 -24.13 0.86
C VAL A 480 26.95 -23.10 0.92
N GLN A 481 26.87 -22.16 1.88
CA GLN A 481 27.92 -21.20 2.21
C GLN A 481 28.21 -21.27 3.72
N PRO A 482 28.80 -22.40 4.19
CA PRO A 482 28.89 -22.75 5.61
C PRO A 482 29.68 -21.75 6.48
N ASP A 483 30.58 -21.00 5.86
CA ASP A 483 31.41 -19.98 6.51
C ASP A 483 30.81 -18.57 6.45
N THR A 484 29.64 -18.39 5.84
CA THR A 484 29.02 -17.09 5.59
C THR A 484 27.65 -17.00 6.27
N ALA A 485 27.39 -15.86 6.92
CA ALA A 485 26.05 -15.51 7.40
C ALA A 485 25.54 -14.28 6.65
N ALA A 486 24.26 -14.28 6.31
CA ALA A 486 23.56 -13.11 5.78
C ALA A 486 22.72 -12.49 6.91
N CYS A 487 22.90 -11.19 7.14
CA CYS A 487 22.23 -10.46 8.20
C CYS A 487 21.25 -9.45 7.61
N GLY A 488 19.96 -9.66 7.84
CA GLY A 488 18.93 -8.65 7.57
C GLY A 488 18.88 -7.64 8.71
N HIS A 489 18.69 -6.37 8.37
CA HIS A 489 18.64 -5.27 9.32
C HIS A 489 17.55 -4.28 8.92
N GLU A 490 16.92 -3.69 9.93
CA GLU A 490 15.92 -2.64 9.72
C GLU A 490 16.12 -1.51 10.72
N THR A 491 15.98 -0.29 10.24
CA THR A 491 15.86 0.90 11.07
C THR A 491 14.42 1.36 10.99
N GLU A 492 13.72 1.44 12.13
CA GLU A 492 12.36 1.97 12.14
C GLU A 492 12.35 3.46 11.79
N PHE A 493 11.17 3.97 11.42
CA PHE A 493 10.98 5.36 11.04
C PHE A 493 11.52 6.31 12.12
N ASP A 494 12.35 7.27 11.68
CA ASP A 494 12.89 8.33 12.49
C ASP A 494 12.66 9.69 11.80
N PRO A 495 12.03 10.69 12.47
CA PRO A 495 11.91 12.03 11.93
C PRO A 495 13.24 12.78 11.77
N TYR A 496 14.31 12.34 12.44
CA TYR A 496 15.65 12.85 12.20
C TYR A 496 16.36 12.05 11.11
N SER A 497 17.13 12.73 10.26
CA SER A 497 17.93 12.06 9.23
C SER A 497 18.99 11.17 9.88
N ILE A 498 19.16 9.94 9.39
CA ILE A 498 20.19 9.02 9.86
C ILE A 498 21.58 9.49 9.43
N THR A 499 22.49 9.69 10.39
CA THR A 499 23.87 10.17 10.16
C THR A 499 24.91 9.06 10.17
N SER A 500 24.62 7.95 10.84
CA SER A 500 25.46 6.74 10.84
C SER A 500 24.61 5.49 10.97
N ASP A 501 24.88 4.50 10.13
CA ASP A 501 24.28 3.17 10.19
C ASP A 501 25.38 2.13 9.95
N ARG A 502 25.61 1.24 10.93
CA ARG A 502 26.76 0.33 10.96
C ARG A 502 26.45 -1.04 11.53
N ILE A 503 27.05 -2.07 10.93
CA ILE A 503 27.05 -3.45 11.42
C ILE A 503 28.47 -3.87 11.81
N THR A 504 28.61 -4.53 12.95
CA THR A 504 29.83 -5.25 13.35
C THR A 504 29.53 -6.73 13.51
N PHE A 505 30.43 -7.61 13.05
CA PHE A 505 30.16 -9.05 12.96
C PHE A 505 30.69 -9.88 14.13
N GLY A 506 31.41 -9.25 15.08
CA GLY A 506 31.90 -9.90 16.30
C GLY A 506 33.13 -10.81 16.12
N ASP A 507 33.72 -10.89 14.93
CA ASP A 507 34.92 -11.68 14.61
C ASP A 507 36.21 -10.84 14.52
N GLY A 508 36.12 -9.55 14.87
CA GLY A 508 37.22 -8.59 14.77
C GLY A 508 37.41 -7.98 13.38
N SER A 509 36.54 -8.26 12.42
CA SER A 509 36.45 -7.50 11.17
C SER A 509 36.06 -6.04 11.40
N ALA A 510 36.34 -5.18 10.43
CA ALA A 510 35.97 -3.76 10.50
C ALA A 510 34.44 -3.60 10.42
N ALA A 511 33.91 -2.58 11.11
CA ALA A 511 32.50 -2.22 11.00
C ALA A 511 32.15 -1.85 9.55
N LEU A 512 31.02 -2.36 9.07
CA LEU A 512 30.51 -2.06 7.74
C LEU A 512 29.43 -0.99 7.84
N SER A 513 29.48 0.03 6.98
CA SER A 513 28.39 0.98 6.81
C SER A 513 27.34 0.42 5.85
N VAL A 514 26.07 0.50 6.24
CA VAL A 514 24.93 -0.07 5.50
C VAL A 514 23.89 1.01 5.23
N PRO A 515 23.07 0.89 4.17
CA PRO A 515 21.91 1.75 3.97
C PRO A 515 20.81 1.45 5.00
N THR A 516 19.91 2.41 5.22
CA THR A 516 18.84 2.38 6.24
C THR A 516 17.92 1.16 6.17
N ALA A 517 17.76 0.57 4.98
CA ALA A 517 17.16 -0.72 4.71
C ALA A 517 17.73 -1.30 3.41
N GLY A 518 17.84 -2.62 3.29
CA GLY A 518 18.36 -3.26 2.08
C GLY A 518 18.43 -4.78 2.15
N ASP A 519 18.96 -5.39 1.09
CA ASP A 519 19.18 -6.84 1.03
C ASP A 519 20.05 -7.32 2.21
N PRO A 520 19.84 -8.56 2.69
CA PRO A 520 20.66 -9.14 3.74
C PRO A 520 22.15 -9.03 3.43
N VAL A 521 22.91 -8.52 4.40
CA VAL A 521 24.34 -8.25 4.24
C VAL A 521 25.14 -9.54 4.49
N PRO A 522 25.82 -10.11 3.49
CA PRO A 522 26.63 -11.32 3.69
C PRO A 522 27.97 -10.97 4.35
N HIS A 523 28.40 -11.80 5.30
CA HIS A 523 29.74 -11.74 5.90
C HIS A 523 30.34 -13.12 6.04
N THR A 524 31.54 -13.30 5.47
CA THR A 524 32.31 -14.55 5.53
C THR A 524 33.27 -14.52 6.72
N TYR A 525 33.10 -15.48 7.62
CA TYR A 525 33.90 -15.62 8.82
C TYR A 525 35.11 -16.50 8.58
N LYS A 526 36.23 -16.16 9.22
CA LYS A 526 37.49 -16.92 9.08
C LYS A 526 37.47 -18.29 9.76
N ALA A 527 36.59 -18.50 10.73
CA ALA A 527 36.52 -19.74 11.50
C ALA A 527 35.06 -20.07 11.86
N PRO A 528 34.69 -21.36 11.91
CA PRO A 528 33.46 -21.82 12.53
C PRO A 528 33.30 -21.28 13.96
N GLY A 529 32.09 -20.85 14.31
CA GLY A 529 31.79 -20.30 15.62
C GLY A 529 30.45 -19.60 15.66
N THR A 530 30.09 -19.13 16.86
CA THR A 530 28.92 -18.28 17.08
C THR A 530 29.40 -16.88 17.44
N TYR A 531 29.03 -15.90 16.63
CA TYR A 531 29.44 -14.51 16.75
C TYR A 531 28.27 -13.62 17.14
N THR A 532 28.56 -12.53 17.86
CA THR A 532 27.55 -11.51 18.16
C THR A 532 27.64 -10.44 17.10
N VAL A 533 26.62 -10.36 16.25
CA VAL A 533 26.48 -9.29 15.26
C VAL A 533 25.73 -8.15 15.92
N THR A 534 26.19 -6.92 15.72
CA THR A 534 25.63 -5.72 16.33
C THR A 534 25.35 -4.69 15.25
N HIS A 535 24.10 -4.25 15.15
CA HIS A 535 23.66 -3.16 14.30
C HIS A 535 23.47 -1.92 15.16
N THR A 536 24.08 -0.81 14.75
CA THR A 536 24.07 0.46 15.49
C THR A 536 23.71 1.59 14.54
N VAL A 537 22.66 2.32 14.89
CA VAL A 537 22.15 3.46 14.13
C VAL A 537 22.28 4.72 14.96
N THR A 538 22.59 5.85 14.31
CA THR A 538 22.67 7.18 14.91
C THR A 538 21.99 8.20 14.01
N ASP A 539 21.10 9.00 14.56
CA ASP A 539 20.40 10.07 13.85
C ASP A 539 21.12 11.42 13.93
N SER A 540 20.56 12.46 13.31
CA SER A 540 21.09 13.84 13.39
C SER A 540 20.80 14.51 14.73
N GLY A 541 19.89 13.97 15.53
CA GLY A 541 19.64 14.37 16.92
C GLY A 541 20.67 13.82 17.91
N GLY A 542 21.58 12.95 17.47
CA GLY A 542 22.59 12.28 18.29
C GLY A 542 22.06 11.10 19.10
N ARG A 543 20.82 10.65 18.85
CA ARG A 543 20.24 9.45 19.45
C ARG A 543 20.84 8.23 18.79
N THR A 544 21.02 7.17 19.58
CA THR A 544 21.62 5.92 19.11
C THR A 544 20.73 4.73 19.46
N ALA A 545 20.46 3.86 18.50
CA ALA A 545 19.84 2.56 18.72
C ALA A 545 20.83 1.44 18.44
N THR A 546 20.67 0.32 19.13
CA THR A 546 21.50 -0.87 18.91
C THR A 546 20.70 -2.14 19.06
N ALA A 547 20.85 -3.05 18.10
CA ALA A 547 20.32 -4.40 18.16
C ALA A 547 21.43 -5.43 17.97
N THR A 548 21.25 -6.62 18.52
CA THR A 548 22.21 -7.71 18.40
C THR A 548 21.56 -9.02 17.98
N ALA A 549 22.23 -9.76 17.10
CA ALA A 549 21.88 -11.12 16.72
C ALA A 549 23.05 -12.07 16.94
N LYS A 550 22.75 -13.37 17.01
CA LYS A 550 23.77 -14.43 16.93
C LYS A 550 23.87 -14.91 15.49
N ALA A 551 25.07 -14.94 14.96
CA ALA A 551 25.38 -15.61 13.69
C ALA A 551 26.21 -16.85 14.02
N THR A 552 25.66 -18.03 13.80
CA THR A 552 26.43 -19.28 13.86
C THR A 552 26.80 -19.72 12.46
N VAL A 553 28.10 -19.83 12.21
CA VAL A 553 28.68 -20.35 10.99
C VAL A 553 29.52 -21.56 11.33
N GLY A 554 29.54 -22.54 10.46
CA GLY A 554 30.15 -23.82 10.75
C GLY A 554 30.06 -24.76 9.57
N ALA A 555 30.74 -25.89 9.67
CA ALA A 555 30.89 -26.79 8.55
C ALA A 555 29.58 -27.53 8.22
N ALA A 556 29.32 -27.72 6.93
CA ALA A 556 28.21 -28.52 6.44
C ALA A 556 28.62 -29.99 6.32
N PHE A 557 27.68 -30.90 6.55
CA PHE A 557 27.89 -32.34 6.43
C PHE A 557 27.69 -32.82 5.00
N LEU A 558 28.55 -33.74 4.56
CA LEU A 558 28.38 -34.53 3.34
C LEU A 558 28.46 -36.01 3.70
N ALA A 559 27.43 -36.76 3.31
CA ALA A 559 27.44 -38.20 3.44
C ALA A 559 28.44 -38.81 2.43
N ALA A 560 29.30 -39.71 2.91
CA ALA A 560 30.38 -40.29 2.12
C ALA A 560 30.50 -41.82 2.29
N GLY A 561 29.59 -42.45 3.04
CA GLY A 561 29.75 -43.80 3.56
C GLY A 561 28.60 -44.78 3.34
N PRO A 562 28.78 -46.04 3.79
CA PRO A 562 29.94 -46.51 4.56
C PRO A 562 31.14 -46.91 3.69
N VAL A 563 32.35 -46.39 3.98
CA VAL A 563 33.59 -46.66 3.23
C VAL A 563 34.74 -47.07 4.16
N ARG A 564 35.37 -48.22 3.92
CA ARG A 564 36.47 -48.74 4.75
C ARG A 564 37.73 -47.89 4.64
N MET A 565 38.06 -47.15 5.70
CA MET A 565 39.27 -46.31 5.80
C MET A 565 40.41 -47.03 6.54
N LEU A 566 40.07 -47.85 7.53
CA LEU A 566 41.04 -48.54 8.40
C LEU A 566 40.62 -50.00 8.62
N ASP A 567 41.54 -50.94 8.44
CA ASP A 567 41.41 -52.33 8.92
C ASP A 567 42.79 -52.91 9.23
N THR A 568 43.11 -52.93 10.51
CA THR A 568 44.41 -53.46 11.00
C THR A 568 44.58 -54.97 10.80
N ARG A 569 43.52 -55.71 10.45
CA ARG A 569 43.59 -57.17 10.18
C ARG A 569 44.19 -57.47 8.81
N ASN A 570 43.98 -56.58 7.84
CA ASN A 570 44.44 -56.77 6.46
C ASN A 570 45.47 -55.72 6.00
N GLY A 571 45.63 -54.61 6.74
CA GLY A 571 46.60 -53.55 6.45
C GLY A 571 46.02 -52.34 5.72
N THR A 572 44.69 -52.21 5.61
CA THR A 572 44.06 -51.01 5.07
C THR A 572 44.26 -49.84 6.03
N GLY A 573 44.81 -48.71 5.55
CA GLY A 573 44.97 -47.47 6.31
C GLY A 573 46.02 -47.48 7.43
N ALA A 574 46.51 -48.65 7.84
CA ALA A 574 47.52 -48.83 8.88
C ALA A 574 48.28 -50.16 8.72
N PRO A 575 49.43 -50.36 9.40
CA PRO A 575 50.14 -51.64 9.36
C PRO A 575 49.26 -52.84 9.77
N LYS A 576 49.41 -53.97 9.07
CA LYS A 576 48.67 -55.22 9.31
C LYS A 576 49.08 -55.90 10.63
N ARG A 577 48.62 -55.37 11.76
CA ARG A 577 48.84 -55.93 13.11
C ARG A 577 47.82 -55.40 14.11
N PRO A 578 47.45 -56.20 15.14
CA PRO A 578 46.69 -55.68 16.26
C PRO A 578 47.42 -54.53 16.97
N VAL A 579 46.65 -53.54 17.42
CA VAL A 579 47.10 -52.42 18.24
C VAL A 579 47.32 -52.91 19.67
N GLY A 580 48.53 -52.72 20.20
CA GLY A 580 48.86 -53.12 21.57
C GLY A 580 48.37 -52.13 22.62
N ALA A 581 48.62 -52.46 23.90
CA ALA A 581 48.31 -51.58 25.02
C ALA A 581 49.15 -50.31 24.93
N GLY A 582 48.50 -49.16 25.12
CA GLY A 582 49.12 -47.84 24.95
C GLY A 582 49.39 -47.44 23.49
N GLY A 583 49.04 -48.30 22.52
CA GLY A 583 49.34 -48.08 21.11
C GLY A 583 48.43 -47.04 20.46
N VAL A 584 48.96 -46.30 19.49
CA VAL A 584 48.21 -45.33 18.66
C VAL A 584 48.27 -45.76 17.20
N VAL A 585 47.14 -45.73 16.53
CA VAL A 585 47.04 -45.82 15.07
C VAL A 585 46.76 -44.42 14.53
N ARG A 586 47.69 -43.91 13.73
CA ARG A 586 47.54 -42.66 13.00
C ARG A 586 46.89 -42.95 11.65
N LEU A 587 45.68 -42.43 11.43
CA LEU A 587 44.87 -42.66 10.24
C LEU A 587 44.81 -41.38 9.40
N LYS A 588 45.24 -41.47 8.12
CA LYS A 588 45.08 -40.37 7.18
C LYS A 588 43.62 -40.28 6.75
N VAL A 589 43.02 -39.10 6.85
CA VAL A 589 41.62 -38.89 6.43
C VAL A 589 41.50 -37.92 5.26
N LEU A 590 42.30 -36.84 5.20
CA LEU A 590 42.22 -35.91 4.07
C LEU A 590 42.84 -36.49 2.80
N GLY A 591 42.16 -36.27 1.68
CA GLY A 591 42.57 -36.77 0.37
C GLY A 591 42.54 -38.30 0.25
N VAL A 592 41.76 -38.98 1.11
CA VAL A 592 41.59 -40.44 1.11
C VAL A 592 40.11 -40.77 0.94
N GLY A 593 39.80 -41.72 0.04
CA GLY A 593 38.41 -42.07 -0.28
C GLY A 593 37.68 -40.89 -0.91
N TYR A 594 36.53 -40.50 -0.33
CA TYR A 594 35.69 -39.38 -0.77
C TYR A 594 35.96 -38.07 -0.03
N VAL A 595 36.95 -38.04 0.88
CA VAL A 595 37.25 -36.86 1.71
C VAL A 595 38.21 -35.93 0.96
N PRO A 596 37.87 -34.64 0.77
CA PRO A 596 38.77 -33.65 0.15
C PRO A 596 40.12 -33.50 0.85
N ALA A 597 41.10 -32.95 0.13
CA ALA A 597 42.44 -32.72 0.66
C ALA A 597 42.53 -31.50 1.62
N SER A 598 41.53 -30.62 1.62
CA SER A 598 41.48 -29.38 2.43
C SER A 598 40.02 -28.98 2.70
N GLY A 599 39.80 -28.02 3.60
CA GLY A 599 38.45 -27.47 3.90
C GLY A 599 37.60 -28.32 4.84
N VAL A 600 38.02 -29.55 5.13
CA VAL A 600 37.34 -30.47 6.05
C VAL A 600 37.73 -30.17 7.50
N THR A 601 36.73 -29.97 8.35
CA THR A 601 36.92 -29.64 9.79
C THR A 601 36.76 -30.86 10.70
N ALA A 602 35.95 -31.84 10.30
CA ALA A 602 35.69 -33.06 11.05
C ALA A 602 35.28 -34.22 10.12
N VAL A 603 35.46 -35.46 10.57
CA VAL A 603 34.97 -36.67 9.90
C VAL A 603 34.11 -37.49 10.86
N THR A 604 33.11 -38.17 10.33
CA THR A 604 32.28 -39.13 11.05
C THR A 604 32.68 -40.54 10.63
N LEU A 605 33.15 -41.33 11.59
CA LEU A 605 33.64 -42.69 11.43
C LEU A 605 32.84 -43.65 12.30
N ASN A 606 32.46 -44.81 11.78
CA ASN A 606 32.07 -45.93 12.61
C ASN A 606 33.31 -46.75 12.97
N VAL A 607 33.70 -46.73 14.25
CA VAL A 607 34.91 -47.40 14.75
C VAL A 607 34.52 -48.70 15.43
N THR A 608 35.11 -49.81 14.98
CA THR A 608 34.83 -51.15 15.48
C THR A 608 36.08 -51.79 16.07
N ASP A 609 35.96 -52.35 17.27
CA ASP A 609 36.97 -53.26 17.82
C ASP A 609 36.71 -54.69 17.35
N ALA A 610 37.78 -55.42 17.07
CA ALA A 610 37.69 -56.83 16.69
C ALA A 610 38.78 -57.68 17.35
N GLY A 611 38.35 -58.78 17.97
CA GLY A 611 39.26 -59.76 18.58
C GLY A 611 40.09 -59.22 19.76
N ALA A 612 39.48 -58.37 20.60
CA ALA A 612 40.14 -57.81 21.77
C ALA A 612 40.59 -58.88 22.78
N THR A 613 41.80 -58.76 23.33
CA THR A 613 42.35 -59.72 24.31
C THR A 613 42.09 -59.35 25.77
N ALA A 614 41.63 -58.14 26.05
CA ALA A 614 41.32 -57.64 27.39
C ALA A 614 40.23 -56.56 27.29
N SER A 615 39.57 -56.25 28.42
CA SER A 615 38.72 -55.06 28.49
C SER A 615 39.57 -53.80 28.29
N SER A 616 39.13 -52.91 27.41
CA SER A 616 39.86 -51.71 27.02
C SER A 616 38.90 -50.62 26.53
N TYR A 617 39.47 -49.51 26.11
CA TYR A 617 38.76 -48.47 25.38
C TYR A 617 39.63 -47.89 24.26
N VAL A 618 38.95 -47.28 23.28
CA VAL A 618 39.58 -46.47 22.23
C VAL A 618 39.20 -45.01 22.40
N SER A 619 40.20 -44.13 22.30
CA SER A 619 40.03 -42.68 22.17
C SER A 619 40.43 -42.26 20.76
N VAL A 620 39.55 -41.53 20.09
CA VAL A 620 39.76 -40.98 18.75
C VAL A 620 39.88 -39.47 18.87
N TYR A 621 40.96 -38.89 18.33
CA TYR A 621 41.25 -37.46 18.50
C TYR A 621 42.08 -36.90 17.33
N PRO A 622 42.12 -35.58 17.14
CA PRO A 622 42.90 -34.97 16.06
C PRO A 622 44.39 -35.20 16.28
N ASP A 623 45.12 -35.55 15.22
CA ASP A 623 46.59 -35.67 15.28
C ASP A 623 47.23 -34.34 15.72
N GLY A 624 48.35 -34.42 16.44
CA GLY A 624 49.07 -33.26 16.96
C GLY A 624 48.43 -32.61 18.18
N THR A 625 47.34 -33.15 18.71
CA THR A 625 46.68 -32.66 19.94
C THR A 625 46.90 -33.59 21.13
N ALA A 626 46.74 -33.05 22.35
CA ALA A 626 46.78 -33.87 23.55
C ALA A 626 45.56 -34.82 23.59
N ARG A 627 45.80 -36.11 23.85
CA ARG A 627 44.74 -37.11 23.95
C ARG A 627 43.71 -36.70 25.01
N PRO A 628 42.41 -36.64 24.66
CA PRO A 628 41.35 -36.33 25.62
C PRO A 628 41.17 -37.46 26.64
N SER A 629 40.48 -37.18 27.74
CA SER A 629 40.06 -38.20 28.73
C SER A 629 38.81 -38.97 28.29
N ALA A 630 38.20 -38.60 27.16
CA ALA A 630 37.04 -39.23 26.57
C ALA A 630 37.41 -40.61 25.96
N SER A 631 36.50 -41.58 26.10
CA SER A 631 36.58 -42.89 25.46
C SER A 631 35.41 -43.02 24.47
N ASN A 632 35.73 -43.14 23.18
CA ASN A 632 34.72 -43.25 22.13
C ASN A 632 34.24 -44.68 21.92
N LEU A 633 35.00 -45.69 22.34
CA LEU A 633 34.58 -47.09 22.26
C LEU A 633 35.05 -47.84 23.50
N ASN A 634 34.17 -48.61 24.14
CA ASN A 634 34.49 -49.43 25.31
C ASN A 634 34.06 -50.88 25.05
N PHE A 635 34.98 -51.82 25.29
CA PHE A 635 34.77 -53.23 24.93
C PHE A 635 35.43 -54.17 25.94
N ARG A 636 34.98 -55.43 25.91
CA ARG A 636 35.54 -56.53 26.72
C ARG A 636 36.28 -57.52 25.83
N ALA A 637 37.06 -58.41 26.42
CA ALA A 637 37.75 -59.46 25.67
C ALA A 637 36.75 -60.34 24.88
N GLY A 638 37.12 -60.72 23.65
CA GLY A 638 36.33 -61.62 22.79
C GLY A 638 35.03 -61.00 22.27
N GLN A 639 34.91 -59.68 22.32
CA GLN A 639 33.76 -58.93 21.84
C GLN A 639 34.15 -58.15 20.58
N ASP A 640 33.19 -57.97 19.67
CA ASP A 640 33.28 -57.04 18.55
C ASP A 640 32.19 -55.98 18.75
N ASN A 641 32.58 -54.73 18.96
CA ASN A 641 31.64 -53.64 19.22
C ASN A 641 31.97 -52.43 18.32
N PRO A 642 30.96 -51.86 17.65
CA PRO A 642 31.08 -50.57 16.98
C PRO A 642 30.56 -49.42 17.84
N ASN A 643 31.10 -48.23 17.60
CA ASN A 643 30.47 -46.97 17.96
C ASN A 643 30.76 -45.92 16.89
N LEU A 644 29.77 -45.07 16.62
CA LEU A 644 29.95 -43.92 15.75
C LEU A 644 30.76 -42.83 16.47
N VAL A 645 31.64 -42.15 15.74
CA VAL A 645 32.51 -41.10 16.26
C VAL A 645 32.59 -39.97 15.25
N THR A 646 32.31 -38.74 15.68
CA THR A 646 32.69 -37.55 14.91
C THR A 646 33.90 -36.92 15.57
N VAL A 647 34.97 -36.72 14.80
CA VAL A 647 36.24 -36.21 15.31
C VAL A 647 36.77 -35.11 14.42
N ARG A 648 37.33 -34.04 15.01
CA ARG A 648 38.04 -33.00 14.27
C ARG A 648 39.26 -33.59 13.55
N VAL A 649 39.57 -33.03 12.39
CA VAL A 649 40.77 -33.43 11.63
C VAL A 649 41.97 -32.60 12.09
N GLY A 650 43.13 -33.23 12.29
CA GLY A 650 44.38 -32.53 12.58
C GLY A 650 44.80 -31.61 11.42
N GLY A 651 45.58 -30.56 11.70
CA GLY A 651 46.04 -29.62 10.66
C GLY A 651 46.92 -30.25 9.57
N ASP A 652 47.39 -31.47 9.81
CA ASP A 652 48.15 -32.32 8.90
C ASP A 652 47.29 -33.31 8.10
N GLY A 653 45.98 -33.37 8.37
CA GLY A 653 45.00 -34.22 7.71
C GLY A 653 44.81 -35.62 8.31
N TYR A 654 45.23 -35.83 9.56
CA TYR A 654 45.17 -37.13 10.26
C TYR A 654 44.29 -37.10 11.51
N VAL A 655 43.89 -38.31 11.95
CA VAL A 655 43.26 -38.59 13.25
C VAL A 655 43.98 -39.74 13.93
N ASP A 656 44.04 -39.72 15.25
CA ASP A 656 44.69 -40.73 16.08
C ASP A 656 43.68 -41.62 16.80
N LEU A 657 43.89 -42.93 16.77
CA LEU A 657 43.11 -43.94 17.49
C LEU A 657 44.00 -44.63 18.54
N TYR A 658 43.81 -44.28 19.81
CA TYR A 658 44.57 -44.83 20.93
C TYR A 658 43.86 -46.04 21.55
N ASN A 659 44.58 -47.13 21.83
CA ASN A 659 44.09 -48.28 22.61
C ASN A 659 44.73 -48.32 24.01
N ALA A 660 43.91 -48.42 25.06
CA ALA A 660 44.39 -48.37 26.44
C ALA A 660 45.09 -49.65 26.93
N HIS A 661 44.46 -50.80 26.76
CA HIS A 661 44.85 -52.09 27.34
C HIS A 661 44.72 -53.23 26.33
N GLY A 662 45.36 -54.37 26.60
CA GLY A 662 45.30 -55.56 25.75
C GLY A 662 45.79 -55.34 24.31
N LYS A 663 45.46 -56.28 23.43
CA LYS A 663 45.61 -56.14 21.97
C LYS A 663 44.24 -56.14 21.32
N VAL A 664 44.08 -55.36 20.26
CA VAL A 664 42.80 -55.24 19.54
C VAL A 664 43.04 -54.92 18.07
N ASN A 665 42.20 -55.44 17.16
CA ASN A 665 42.17 -54.92 15.80
C ASN A 665 41.17 -53.76 15.74
N LEU A 666 41.59 -52.64 15.16
CA LEU A 666 40.73 -51.51 14.88
C LEU A 666 40.32 -51.51 13.41
N ILE A 667 39.05 -51.21 13.21
CA ILE A 667 38.39 -51.03 11.92
C ILE A 667 37.69 -49.67 11.98
N ALA A 668 37.81 -48.86 10.93
CA ALA A 668 37.06 -47.60 10.83
C ALA A 668 36.45 -47.46 9.42
N ASP A 669 35.14 -47.23 9.40
CA ASP A 669 34.34 -46.98 8.21
C ASP A 669 33.92 -45.50 8.20
N LEU A 670 34.22 -44.76 7.13
CA LEU A 670 33.76 -43.38 6.94
C LEU A 670 32.26 -43.38 6.63
N GLU A 671 31.50 -42.59 7.37
CA GLU A 671 30.07 -42.34 7.13
C GLU A 671 29.85 -40.98 6.43
N GLY A 672 30.67 -39.99 6.75
CA GLY A 672 30.61 -38.65 6.16
C GLY A 672 31.67 -37.71 6.71
N TYR A 673 31.68 -36.48 6.23
CA TYR A 673 32.62 -35.44 6.67
C TYR A 673 31.97 -34.07 6.72
N TYR A 674 32.56 -33.16 7.49
CA TYR A 674 32.13 -31.77 7.62
C TYR A 674 33.13 -30.85 6.93
N THR A 675 32.66 -29.96 6.04
CA THR A 675 33.51 -29.03 5.28
C THR A 675 32.99 -27.59 5.35
N THR A 676 33.90 -26.62 5.34
CA THR A 676 33.58 -25.20 5.13
C THR A 676 33.78 -24.78 3.67
N THR A 677 34.27 -25.66 2.81
CA THR A 677 34.56 -25.33 1.40
C THR A 677 33.56 -26.00 0.49
N ARG A 678 32.93 -25.20 -0.39
CA ARG A 678 32.04 -25.67 -1.46
C ARG A 678 32.84 -26.26 -2.61
N SER A 679 32.49 -27.47 -3.05
CA SER A 679 33.08 -28.11 -4.22
C SER A 679 32.22 -27.84 -5.48
N GLY A 680 32.13 -26.58 -5.92
CA GLY A 680 31.44 -26.19 -7.16
C GLY A 680 29.97 -25.76 -7.01
N THR A 681 29.40 -25.19 -8.07
CA THR A 681 28.10 -24.49 -8.06
C THR A 681 26.87 -25.41 -7.95
N ASP A 682 26.99 -26.72 -8.14
CA ASP A 682 25.85 -27.64 -8.21
C ASP A 682 25.83 -28.68 -7.06
N ASP A 683 26.65 -28.50 -6.02
CA ASP A 683 26.77 -29.48 -4.93
C ASP A 683 25.62 -29.38 -3.91
N LEU A 684 24.47 -29.95 -4.28
CA LEU A 684 23.31 -30.17 -3.42
C LEU A 684 23.56 -31.18 -2.28
N SER A 685 24.80 -31.59 -2.04
CA SER A 685 25.13 -32.57 -0.99
C SER A 685 25.52 -31.91 0.34
N MET A 686 25.84 -30.61 0.34
CA MET A 686 26.21 -29.87 1.55
C MET A 686 24.98 -29.60 2.40
N SER A 687 24.97 -30.11 3.63
CA SER A 687 23.76 -30.13 4.45
C SER A 687 23.98 -29.70 5.90
N GLY A 688 22.97 -29.04 6.46
CA GLY A 688 22.87 -28.74 7.89
C GLY A 688 22.01 -29.80 8.58
N LEU A 689 22.10 -29.88 9.91
CA LEU A 689 21.30 -30.82 10.68
C LEU A 689 20.02 -30.15 11.19
N ALA A 690 18.87 -30.68 10.78
CA ALA A 690 17.60 -30.39 11.41
C ALA A 690 17.30 -31.47 12.46
N THR A 691 17.34 -31.11 13.74
CA THR A 691 17.01 -32.06 14.81
C THR A 691 15.51 -32.20 15.03
N MET A 692 15.09 -33.37 15.53
CA MET A 692 13.69 -33.68 15.73
C MET A 692 13.46 -34.40 17.06
N ALA A 693 12.20 -34.41 17.51
CA ALA A 693 11.81 -35.31 18.59
C ALA A 693 12.04 -36.76 18.14
N PRO A 694 12.79 -37.56 18.92
CA PRO A 694 13.11 -38.94 18.54
C PRO A 694 11.84 -39.77 18.25
N THR A 695 11.73 -40.32 17.04
CA THR A 695 10.51 -40.98 16.54
C THR A 695 10.83 -42.35 15.95
N ARG A 696 10.06 -43.37 16.33
CA ARG A 696 10.18 -44.72 15.75
C ARG A 696 9.71 -44.75 14.30
N VAL A 697 10.62 -45.04 13.39
CA VAL A 697 10.34 -45.11 11.93
C VAL A 697 10.41 -46.53 11.37
N LEU A 698 11.02 -47.46 12.10
CA LEU A 698 11.06 -48.88 11.79
C LEU A 698 10.93 -49.72 13.06
N ASP A 699 10.06 -50.73 13.05
CA ASP A 699 10.00 -51.78 14.07
C ASP A 699 9.34 -53.04 13.50
N THR A 700 10.17 -54.05 13.19
CA THR A 700 9.70 -55.29 12.57
C THR A 700 8.92 -56.18 13.55
N ARG A 701 8.90 -55.87 14.85
CA ARG A 701 8.12 -56.63 15.85
C ARG A 701 6.63 -56.34 15.76
N ASN A 702 6.27 -55.12 15.39
CA ASN A 702 4.89 -54.66 15.30
C ASN A 702 4.45 -54.27 13.88
N GLY A 703 5.38 -54.17 12.93
CA GLY A 703 5.10 -53.82 11.53
C GLY A 703 5.20 -52.32 11.22
N THR A 704 5.84 -51.53 12.09
CA THR A 704 6.11 -50.11 11.80
C THR A 704 7.19 -50.00 10.72
N GLY A 705 6.91 -49.28 9.62
CA GLY A 705 7.89 -48.97 8.56
C GLY A 705 8.31 -50.14 7.65
N ALA A 706 8.06 -51.39 8.05
CA ALA A 706 8.34 -52.60 7.27
C ALA A 706 7.38 -53.73 7.68
N ALA A 707 7.41 -54.85 6.93
CA ALA A 707 6.60 -56.02 7.25
C ALA A 707 6.92 -56.58 8.66
N LYS A 708 5.88 -56.99 9.39
CA LYS A 708 6.02 -57.63 10.70
C LYS A 708 6.66 -59.01 10.55
N GLY A 709 7.75 -59.26 11.26
CA GLY A 709 8.46 -60.54 11.24
C GLY A 709 9.96 -60.40 11.47
N ALA A 710 10.64 -61.50 11.83
CA ALA A 710 12.08 -61.50 11.96
C ALA A 710 12.75 -61.41 10.57
N VAL A 711 13.75 -60.54 10.45
CA VAL A 711 14.54 -60.35 9.23
C VAL A 711 15.59 -61.44 9.15
N GLY A 712 15.57 -62.21 8.06
CA GLY A 712 16.49 -63.34 7.85
C GLY A 712 17.89 -62.93 7.41
N PRO A 713 18.84 -63.89 7.37
CA PRO A 713 20.21 -63.64 6.92
C PRO A 713 20.23 -63.23 5.44
N GLY A 714 21.16 -62.35 5.07
CA GLY A 714 21.33 -61.83 3.72
C GLY A 714 20.21 -60.90 3.24
N SER A 715 19.22 -60.59 4.09
CA SER A 715 18.04 -59.81 3.70
C SER A 715 18.30 -58.31 3.78
N ILE A 716 17.66 -57.56 2.89
CA ILE A 716 17.63 -56.09 2.91
C ILE A 716 16.22 -55.64 3.28
N THR A 717 16.09 -54.88 4.36
CA THR A 717 14.86 -54.19 4.76
C THR A 717 14.94 -52.74 4.31
N THR A 718 14.04 -52.32 3.43
CA THR A 718 13.90 -50.91 3.02
C THR A 718 12.71 -50.30 3.73
N PHE A 719 12.90 -49.11 4.31
CA PHE A 719 11.81 -48.30 4.86
C PHE A 719 11.88 -46.88 4.30
N THR A 720 10.74 -46.21 4.30
CA THR A 720 10.64 -44.81 3.84
C THR A 720 10.49 -43.91 5.05
N LEU A 721 11.23 -42.81 5.07
CA LEU A 721 11.10 -41.81 6.12
C LEU A 721 9.68 -41.19 6.10
N PRO A 722 9.21 -40.66 7.25
CA PRO A 722 7.95 -39.93 7.32
C PRO A 722 7.92 -38.74 6.36
N LYS A 723 6.72 -38.30 5.93
CA LYS A 723 6.55 -37.21 4.94
C LYS A 723 7.33 -35.94 5.32
N TYR A 724 7.36 -35.59 6.60
CA TYR A 724 8.05 -34.42 7.14
C TYR A 724 9.60 -34.52 7.10
N ALA A 725 10.15 -35.71 6.87
CA ALA A 725 11.59 -36.02 6.92
C ALA A 725 12.10 -36.60 5.60
N ARG A 726 11.40 -36.35 4.49
CA ARG A 726 11.76 -36.86 3.15
C ARG A 726 11.57 -35.85 2.03
N GLY A 727 11.72 -34.55 2.34
CA GLY A 727 11.73 -33.50 1.34
C GLY A 727 12.83 -33.73 0.31
N TRP A 728 12.73 -33.10 -0.85
CA TRP A 728 13.73 -33.22 -1.92
C TRP A 728 15.13 -32.72 -1.48
N ALA A 729 15.18 -31.82 -0.50
CA ALA A 729 16.40 -31.36 0.16
C ALA A 729 16.96 -32.32 1.24
N THR A 730 16.29 -33.43 1.57
CA THR A 730 16.80 -34.39 2.57
C THR A 730 17.84 -35.32 1.96
N VAL A 731 19.10 -35.17 2.38
CA VAL A 731 20.25 -35.92 1.85
C VAL A 731 20.80 -36.97 2.82
N GLY A 732 20.44 -36.90 4.10
CA GLY A 732 20.88 -37.85 5.12
C GLY A 732 19.91 -37.93 6.31
N ALA A 733 20.04 -38.99 7.11
CA ALA A 733 19.23 -39.19 8.32
C ALA A 733 20.11 -39.52 9.51
N VAL A 734 19.69 -39.14 10.71
CA VAL A 734 20.31 -39.55 11.97
C VAL A 734 19.40 -40.57 12.63
N LEU A 735 19.85 -41.83 12.67
CA LEU A 735 19.06 -42.97 13.13
C LEU A 735 19.77 -43.67 14.29
N ASN A 736 19.08 -43.91 15.40
CA ASN A 736 19.52 -44.94 16.33
C ASN A 736 18.96 -46.29 15.87
N VAL A 737 19.82 -47.18 15.41
CA VAL A 737 19.42 -48.51 14.89
C VAL A 737 19.66 -49.55 15.97
N THR A 738 18.64 -50.34 16.29
CA THR A 738 18.68 -51.39 17.30
C THR A 738 18.33 -52.76 16.71
N VAL A 739 19.15 -53.76 17.02
CA VAL A 739 18.88 -55.18 16.80
C VAL A 739 18.49 -55.82 18.11
N THR A 740 17.49 -56.71 18.07
CA THR A 740 17.16 -57.59 19.21
C THR A 740 16.73 -58.99 18.75
N GLY A 741 16.82 -59.97 19.64
CA GLY A 741 16.35 -61.34 19.39
C GLY A 741 17.18 -62.12 18.36
N GLY A 742 18.45 -61.76 18.16
CA GLY A 742 19.35 -62.42 17.21
C GLY A 742 19.50 -63.92 17.46
N THR A 743 19.37 -64.76 16.43
CA THR A 743 19.57 -66.23 16.56
C THR A 743 21.01 -66.69 16.32
N SER A 744 21.85 -65.87 15.67
CA SER A 744 23.29 -66.08 15.50
C SER A 744 24.04 -64.76 15.72
N GLY A 745 25.37 -64.81 15.78
CA GLY A 745 26.19 -63.59 15.70
C GLY A 745 26.24 -63.06 14.27
N GLY A 746 26.32 -61.74 14.12
CA GLY A 746 26.38 -61.06 12.82
C GLY A 746 26.52 -59.55 12.95
N TYR A 747 26.35 -58.86 11.83
CA TYR A 747 26.37 -57.40 11.69
C TYR A 747 25.24 -56.87 10.82
N ILE A 748 24.92 -55.59 11.03
CA ILE A 748 24.01 -54.79 10.22
C ILE A 748 24.79 -53.73 9.46
N THR A 749 24.36 -53.43 8.23
CA THR A 749 24.82 -52.28 7.44
C THR A 749 23.63 -51.38 7.13
N VAL A 750 23.75 -50.07 7.34
CA VAL A 750 22.71 -49.07 7.05
C VAL A 750 23.21 -48.16 5.92
N SER A 751 22.41 -47.97 4.86
CA SER A 751 22.78 -47.18 3.68
C SER A 751 21.55 -46.70 2.89
N CYS A 752 21.71 -45.81 1.90
CA CYS A 752 20.64 -45.43 0.97
C CYS A 752 20.65 -46.17 -0.37
N SER A 753 21.74 -46.88 -0.69
CA SER A 753 21.88 -47.76 -1.84
C SER A 753 22.03 -49.20 -1.38
N SER A 754 21.95 -50.18 -2.30
CA SER A 754 22.18 -51.59 -1.96
C SER A 754 23.50 -51.75 -1.21
N PRO A 755 23.48 -52.06 0.10
CA PRO A 755 24.68 -52.09 0.92
C PRO A 755 25.64 -53.18 0.42
N THR A 756 26.93 -52.86 0.35
CA THR A 756 27.96 -53.88 0.11
C THR A 756 28.31 -54.56 1.43
N SER A 757 28.63 -55.86 1.41
CA SER A 757 28.87 -56.66 2.62
C SER A 757 30.17 -56.32 3.37
N ALA A 758 30.92 -55.29 2.96
CA ALA A 758 32.27 -55.01 3.46
C ALA A 758 32.31 -54.18 4.76
N THR A 759 31.22 -53.50 5.12
CA THR A 759 31.15 -52.57 6.28
C THR A 759 30.05 -52.97 7.26
N SER A 760 30.21 -52.58 8.53
CA SER A 760 29.24 -52.86 9.60
C SER A 760 28.91 -51.58 10.34
N THR A 761 27.63 -51.25 10.45
CA THR A 761 27.11 -50.17 11.29
C THR A 761 26.94 -50.64 12.74
N LEU A 762 26.38 -51.83 12.97
CA LEU A 762 26.31 -52.43 14.31
C LEU A 762 26.58 -53.94 14.28
N ASN A 763 27.16 -54.49 15.37
CA ASN A 763 27.44 -55.92 15.52
C ASN A 763 26.58 -56.49 16.68
N TYR A 764 26.12 -57.73 16.53
CA TYR A 764 25.28 -58.39 17.51
C TYR A 764 25.66 -59.87 17.70
N ARG A 765 25.21 -60.43 18.82
CA ARG A 765 25.39 -61.83 19.22
C ARG A 765 24.04 -62.50 19.46
N PRO A 766 24.02 -63.84 19.56
CA PRO A 766 22.79 -64.56 19.89
C PRO A 766 22.16 -64.00 21.19
N GLY A 767 20.87 -63.65 21.13
CA GLY A 767 20.11 -63.14 22.27
C GLY A 767 20.45 -61.71 22.73
N GLN A 768 21.43 -61.04 22.11
CA GLN A 768 21.84 -59.68 22.48
C GLN A 768 20.90 -58.64 21.88
N THR A 769 20.55 -57.62 22.68
CA THR A 769 20.05 -56.33 22.17
C THR A 769 21.24 -55.38 22.02
N ALA A 770 21.45 -54.84 20.82
CA ALA A 770 22.54 -53.93 20.52
C ALA A 770 22.01 -52.76 19.69
N SER A 771 22.47 -51.54 19.98
CA SER A 771 22.15 -50.34 19.19
C SER A 771 23.40 -49.65 18.67
N ASN A 772 23.29 -48.80 17.66
CA ASN A 772 24.34 -47.83 17.32
C ASN A 772 23.71 -46.65 16.58
N LEU A 773 24.30 -45.46 16.72
CA LEU A 773 23.93 -44.34 15.88
C LEU A 773 24.43 -44.57 14.46
N ALA A 774 23.59 -44.30 13.48
CA ALA A 774 23.87 -44.40 12.07
C ALA A 774 23.53 -43.07 11.40
N VAL A 775 24.38 -42.62 10.48
CA VAL A 775 24.16 -41.41 9.70
C VAL A 775 24.15 -41.74 8.21
N PRO A 776 23.22 -42.59 7.74
CA PRO A 776 23.19 -42.94 6.34
C PRO A 776 22.80 -41.73 5.49
N CYS A 777 23.25 -41.74 4.23
CA CYS A 777 22.61 -40.98 3.18
C CYS A 777 21.11 -41.34 3.09
N VAL A 778 20.33 -40.52 2.38
CA VAL A 778 18.93 -40.76 2.05
C VAL A 778 18.76 -40.64 0.55
N ASN A 779 18.08 -41.61 -0.08
CA ASN A 779 17.80 -41.59 -1.51
C ASN A 779 16.29 -41.67 -1.74
N ALA A 780 15.70 -40.62 -2.32
CA ALA A 780 14.25 -40.48 -2.52
C ALA A 780 13.44 -40.79 -1.24
N GLY A 781 13.93 -40.31 -0.08
CA GLY A 781 13.31 -40.54 1.22
C GLY A 781 13.46 -41.95 1.81
N LYS A 782 14.28 -42.82 1.20
CA LYS A 782 14.44 -44.22 1.63
C LYS A 782 15.79 -44.49 2.26
N VAL A 783 15.77 -45.42 3.22
CA VAL A 783 16.94 -46.02 3.88
C VAL A 783 16.82 -47.54 3.82
N GLN A 784 17.95 -48.21 3.67
CA GLN A 784 18.09 -49.65 3.58
C GLN A 784 18.92 -50.19 4.76
N ILE A 785 18.50 -51.33 5.30
CA ILE A 785 19.20 -52.04 6.38
C ILE A 785 19.45 -53.47 5.92
N TYR A 786 20.72 -53.88 5.86
CA TYR A 786 21.14 -55.24 5.54
C TYR A 786 21.46 -56.05 6.79
N ASN A 787 20.95 -57.27 6.84
CA ASN A 787 21.28 -58.25 7.87
C ASN A 787 22.22 -59.33 7.33
N SER A 788 23.41 -59.49 7.91
CA SER A 788 24.40 -60.46 7.44
C SER A 788 24.12 -61.91 7.87
N ALA A 789 23.57 -62.15 9.06
CA ALA A 789 23.48 -63.50 9.63
C ALA A 789 22.33 -63.67 10.64
N GLY A 790 21.79 -64.88 10.74
CA GLY A 790 20.72 -65.21 11.68
C GLY A 790 19.42 -64.43 11.43
N HIS A 791 18.44 -64.67 12.30
CA HIS A 791 17.19 -63.92 12.31
C HIS A 791 17.25 -62.85 13.39
N VAL A 792 16.85 -61.62 13.05
CA VAL A 792 16.86 -60.47 13.97
C VAL A 792 15.55 -59.69 13.88
N GLN A 793 15.23 -58.95 14.94
CA GLN A 793 14.26 -57.86 14.87
C GLN A 793 15.01 -56.54 14.69
N LEU A 794 14.55 -55.71 13.75
CA LEU A 794 15.12 -54.40 13.46
C LEU A 794 14.23 -53.29 14.00
N ILE A 795 14.84 -52.32 14.68
CA ILE A 795 14.21 -51.09 15.14
C ILE A 795 15.08 -49.93 14.67
N ALA A 796 14.47 -48.86 14.16
CA ALA A 796 15.17 -47.61 13.89
C ALA A 796 14.36 -46.42 14.40
N ASP A 797 15.02 -45.56 15.18
CA ASP A 797 14.45 -44.36 15.76
C ASP A 797 15.15 -43.14 15.13
N LEU A 798 14.38 -42.28 14.44
CA LEU A 798 14.83 -41.07 13.75
C LEU A 798 15.00 -39.92 14.75
N GLN A 799 16.17 -39.28 14.74
CA GLN A 799 16.55 -38.20 15.66
C GLN A 799 16.81 -36.86 14.96
N GLY A 800 16.99 -36.88 13.64
CA GLY A 800 17.22 -35.70 12.83
C GLY A 800 17.45 -36.05 11.36
N VAL A 801 17.47 -35.04 10.51
CA VAL A 801 17.77 -35.18 9.08
C VAL A 801 18.81 -34.14 8.65
N TYR A 802 19.66 -34.56 7.73
CA TYR A 802 20.58 -33.66 7.04
C TYR A 802 19.88 -33.11 5.80
N THR A 803 19.82 -31.79 5.70
CA THR A 803 19.06 -31.06 4.68
C THR A 803 19.89 -29.96 4.02
N ASN A 804 19.81 -29.85 2.70
CA ASN A 804 20.47 -28.81 1.90
C ASN A 804 19.41 -27.81 1.41
N GLU A 805 19.09 -26.84 2.25
CA GLU A 805 18.01 -25.87 2.02
C GLU A 805 18.30 -24.96 0.80
N GLN A 806 17.93 -25.39 -0.40
CA GLN A 806 17.59 -24.47 -1.50
C GLN A 806 16.10 -24.16 -1.37
N ALA A 807 15.73 -23.22 -0.50
CA ALA A 807 14.37 -22.70 -0.50
C ALA A 807 14.16 -21.81 -1.74
N GLU A 808 13.92 -22.41 -2.90
CA GLU A 808 13.67 -21.67 -4.15
C GLU A 808 12.22 -21.79 -4.65
N THR A 809 11.33 -22.51 -3.95
CA THR A 809 9.91 -22.55 -4.33
C THR A 809 8.96 -22.23 -3.15
N PRO A 810 7.95 -21.37 -3.36
CA PRO A 810 6.93 -21.04 -2.36
C PRO A 810 6.06 -22.21 -1.85
N ASP A 811 6.22 -23.41 -2.43
CA ASP A 811 5.37 -24.57 -2.15
C ASP A 811 5.91 -25.50 -1.04
N ASP A 812 7.09 -25.23 -0.47
CA ASP A 812 7.80 -26.14 0.44
C ASP A 812 7.59 -25.84 1.94
N TRP A 813 6.33 -25.68 2.36
CA TRP A 813 5.94 -25.32 3.75
C TRP A 813 6.31 -26.34 4.84
N PHE A 814 7.01 -27.43 4.50
CA PHE A 814 7.47 -28.46 5.43
C PHE A 814 9.00 -28.69 5.42
N ALA A 815 9.77 -27.89 4.68
CA ALA A 815 11.23 -28.01 4.68
C ALA A 815 11.77 -27.67 6.07
N LEU A 816 12.46 -28.63 6.69
CA LEU A 816 13.20 -28.38 7.92
C LEU A 816 14.48 -27.61 7.56
N SER A 817 14.78 -26.54 8.30
CA SER A 817 16.04 -25.81 8.17
C SER A 817 17.12 -26.50 9.00
N GLY A 818 18.29 -26.72 8.39
CA GLY A 818 19.40 -27.43 8.99
C GLY A 818 20.49 -26.48 9.45
N GLY A 819 20.83 -26.52 10.74
CA GLY A 819 21.92 -25.71 11.30
C GLY A 819 23.31 -26.22 10.94
N PRO A 820 24.32 -25.34 10.83
CA PRO A 820 25.72 -25.73 10.57
C PRO A 820 26.35 -26.39 11.80
N PHE A 821 27.40 -27.20 11.60
CA PHE A 821 28.11 -27.86 12.69
C PHE A 821 29.38 -27.11 13.10
N VAL A 822 29.52 -26.80 14.38
CA VAL A 822 30.74 -26.26 14.98
C VAL A 822 31.40 -27.34 15.81
N ALA A 823 32.47 -27.90 15.24
CA ALA A 823 33.26 -28.94 15.90
C ALA A 823 34.09 -28.35 17.05
N THR A 824 34.10 -29.02 18.21
CA THR A 824 34.83 -28.58 19.41
C THR A 824 35.92 -29.59 19.79
N ALA A 825 36.77 -29.23 20.74
CA ALA A 825 37.62 -30.22 21.39
C ALA A 825 36.75 -31.13 22.28
N PRO A 826 36.94 -32.46 22.27
CA PRO A 826 36.21 -33.36 23.16
C PRO A 826 36.32 -32.88 24.61
N THR A 827 35.19 -32.45 25.18
CA THR A 827 35.19 -31.78 26.48
C THR A 827 34.14 -32.39 27.39
N ARG A 828 34.57 -33.00 28.50
CA ARG A 828 33.66 -33.50 29.51
C ARG A 828 32.87 -32.37 30.16
N PHE A 829 31.55 -32.50 30.16
CA PHE A 829 30.65 -31.57 30.87
C PHE A 829 29.79 -32.27 31.93
N LEU A 830 29.70 -33.61 31.88
CA LEU A 830 28.99 -34.42 32.88
C LEU A 830 29.83 -35.62 33.30
N ASP A 831 29.94 -35.84 34.62
CA ASP A 831 30.46 -37.08 35.20
C ASP A 831 29.88 -37.30 36.60
N THR A 832 28.85 -38.15 36.70
CA THR A 832 28.17 -38.42 37.98
C THR A 832 29.06 -39.11 39.01
N ARG A 833 30.22 -39.65 38.62
CA ARG A 833 31.19 -40.27 39.55
C ARG A 833 32.02 -39.24 40.30
N THR A 834 32.20 -38.06 39.71
CA THR A 834 33.06 -36.99 40.25
C THR A 834 32.27 -35.76 40.72
N GLY A 835 31.01 -35.65 40.30
CA GLY A 835 30.17 -34.47 40.59
C GLY A 835 30.34 -33.34 39.57
N LEU A 836 30.93 -33.63 38.40
CA LEU A 836 31.01 -32.65 37.31
C LEU A 836 29.66 -32.54 36.62
N GLY A 837 29.09 -31.33 36.56
CA GLY A 837 27.82 -31.03 35.87
C GLY A 837 26.55 -31.56 36.55
N ALA A 838 26.67 -32.44 37.55
CA ALA A 838 25.59 -32.97 38.35
C ALA A 838 26.11 -33.39 39.73
N SER A 839 25.22 -33.79 40.65
CA SER A 839 25.65 -34.36 41.94
C SER A 839 26.44 -35.66 41.76
N ALA A 840 27.43 -35.90 42.63
CA ALA A 840 28.28 -37.10 42.61
C ALA A 840 27.52 -38.36 43.09
N LYS A 841 26.57 -38.83 42.29
CA LYS A 841 25.72 -39.98 42.58
C LYS A 841 25.22 -40.64 41.29
N PRO A 842 25.17 -41.99 41.21
CA PRO A 842 24.53 -42.69 40.10
C PRO A 842 23.08 -42.26 39.88
N LEU A 843 22.68 -42.14 38.62
CA LEU A 843 21.30 -41.84 38.24
C LEU A 843 20.41 -43.06 38.52
N GLY A 844 19.42 -42.90 39.42
CA GLY A 844 18.53 -43.97 39.85
C GLY A 844 17.45 -44.35 38.82
N ALA A 845 16.63 -45.34 39.18
CA ALA A 845 15.57 -45.84 38.31
C ALA A 845 14.48 -44.79 38.13
N ASN A 846 13.99 -44.64 36.89
CA ASN A 846 13.11 -43.57 36.45
C ASN A 846 13.61 -42.15 36.78
N GLY A 847 14.91 -41.98 37.04
CA GLY A 847 15.52 -40.69 37.36
C GLY A 847 15.86 -39.93 36.09
N THR A 848 15.74 -38.60 36.13
CA THR A 848 16.18 -37.70 35.06
C THR A 848 17.17 -36.67 35.62
N LEU A 849 18.33 -36.53 34.97
CA LEU A 849 19.29 -35.45 35.21
C LEU A 849 19.01 -34.31 34.24
N THR A 850 19.01 -33.07 34.74
CA THR A 850 19.05 -31.86 33.91
C THR A 850 20.44 -31.25 34.01
N VAL A 851 21.09 -31.01 32.88
CA VAL A 851 22.48 -30.55 32.81
C VAL A 851 22.57 -29.30 31.94
N LYS A 852 23.08 -28.21 32.53
CA LYS A 852 23.28 -26.94 31.84
C LYS A 852 24.54 -27.00 30.97
N LEU A 853 24.43 -26.61 29.71
CA LEU A 853 25.54 -26.62 28.76
C LEU A 853 26.31 -25.29 28.78
N THR A 854 27.22 -25.12 29.73
CA THR A 854 27.95 -23.84 29.91
C THR A 854 29.02 -23.55 28.86
N LYS A 855 29.42 -24.55 28.07
CA LYS A 855 30.42 -24.43 27.00
C LYS A 855 29.81 -24.37 25.60
N VAL A 856 28.49 -24.32 25.51
CA VAL A 856 27.74 -24.22 24.26
C VAL A 856 27.14 -22.82 24.17
N PRO A 857 27.34 -22.08 23.07
CA PRO A 857 26.76 -20.75 22.92
C PRO A 857 25.23 -20.76 23.02
N ALA A 858 24.66 -19.70 23.56
CA ALA A 858 23.22 -19.48 23.52
C ALA A 858 22.74 -19.43 22.06
N GLY A 859 21.61 -20.10 21.78
CA GLY A 859 21.06 -20.23 20.44
C GLY A 859 21.44 -21.53 19.71
N ALA A 860 22.37 -22.33 20.23
CA ALA A 860 22.62 -23.66 19.66
C ALA A 860 21.36 -24.52 19.70
N THR A 861 21.02 -25.14 18.56
CA THR A 861 19.80 -25.95 18.39
C THR A 861 19.99 -27.38 18.90
N ALA A 862 21.21 -27.91 18.80
CA ALA A 862 21.56 -29.25 19.27
C ALA A 862 23.04 -29.38 19.62
N VAL A 863 23.36 -30.44 20.36
CA VAL A 863 24.75 -30.85 20.67
C VAL A 863 25.02 -32.26 20.17
N LEU A 864 26.27 -32.48 19.77
CA LEU A 864 26.80 -33.81 19.50
C LEU A 864 27.59 -34.27 20.72
N VAL A 865 27.15 -35.37 21.32
CA VAL A 865 27.63 -35.84 22.61
C VAL A 865 28.01 -37.31 22.55
N ASN A 866 29.19 -37.65 23.06
CA ASN A 866 29.53 -39.03 23.39
C ASN A 866 28.95 -39.35 24.78
N LEU A 867 27.80 -40.02 24.81
CA LEU A 867 27.07 -40.37 26.03
C LEU A 867 27.46 -41.76 26.49
N THR A 868 27.96 -41.88 27.72
CA THR A 868 28.44 -43.15 28.28
C THR A 868 27.68 -43.53 29.54
N GLY A 869 27.03 -44.70 29.51
CA GLY A 869 26.56 -45.38 30.71
C GLY A 869 27.66 -46.23 31.33
N VAL A 870 27.85 -46.11 32.65
CA VAL A 870 28.90 -46.79 33.40
C VAL A 870 28.28 -47.68 34.48
N ALA A 871 28.56 -48.97 34.37
CA ALA A 871 28.27 -50.02 35.34
C ALA A 871 26.84 -50.00 35.92
N PRO A 872 25.79 -50.07 35.08
CA PRO A 872 24.42 -50.06 35.59
C PRO A 872 24.13 -51.29 36.45
N THR A 873 23.31 -51.15 37.48
CA THR A 873 22.96 -52.26 38.40
C THR A 873 21.92 -53.23 37.83
N ALA A 874 21.24 -52.86 36.75
CA ALA A 874 20.28 -53.69 36.02
C ALA A 874 20.39 -53.42 34.52
N ASN A 875 19.77 -54.27 33.69
CA ASN A 875 19.56 -53.93 32.29
C ASN A 875 18.68 -52.67 32.22
N THR A 876 19.14 -51.65 31.52
CA THR A 876 18.48 -50.34 31.45
C THR A 876 18.73 -49.67 30.10
N TYR A 877 18.16 -48.49 29.90
CA TYR A 877 18.48 -47.61 28.79
C TYR A 877 18.55 -46.16 29.24
N LEU A 878 19.36 -45.39 28.52
CA LEU A 878 19.43 -43.94 28.64
C LEU A 878 18.68 -43.27 27.48
N THR A 879 17.89 -42.24 27.81
CA THR A 879 17.23 -41.37 26.83
C THR A 879 17.66 -39.93 27.10
N ALA A 880 18.27 -39.28 26.11
CA ALA A 880 18.71 -37.91 26.18
C ALA A 880 17.86 -37.02 25.27
N TYR A 881 17.41 -35.87 25.78
CA TYR A 881 16.49 -34.97 25.09
C TYR A 881 16.62 -33.52 25.57
N GLY A 882 16.13 -32.58 24.78
CA GLY A 882 16.01 -31.17 25.15
C GLY A 882 14.80 -30.93 26.04
N ASP A 883 13.94 -30.01 25.64
CA ASP A 883 12.65 -29.75 26.31
C ASP A 883 11.54 -30.74 25.92
N GLY A 884 10.45 -30.73 26.68
CA GLY A 884 9.25 -31.52 26.42
C GLY A 884 9.11 -32.79 27.24
N THR A 885 8.27 -33.70 26.76
CA THR A 885 8.00 -35.00 27.40
C THR A 885 9.11 -35.99 27.10
N LEU A 886 9.35 -36.91 28.04
CA LEU A 886 10.33 -37.99 27.88
C LEU A 886 10.02 -38.80 26.60
N PRO A 887 10.95 -38.87 25.63
CA PRO A 887 10.76 -39.67 24.44
C PRO A 887 10.62 -41.16 24.77
N THR A 888 9.83 -41.88 23.96
CA THR A 888 9.58 -43.33 24.13
C THR A 888 10.69 -44.22 23.55
N VAL A 889 11.77 -43.62 23.06
CA VAL A 889 12.91 -44.29 22.42
C VAL A 889 14.18 -44.05 23.23
N SER A 890 15.14 -44.97 23.13
CA SER A 890 16.42 -44.89 23.84
C SER A 890 17.55 -44.39 22.93
N ASN A 891 18.59 -43.81 23.54
CA ASN A 891 19.88 -43.55 22.90
C ASN A 891 20.84 -44.73 23.16
N ASP A 892 21.04 -45.08 24.43
CA ASP A 892 21.96 -46.13 24.85
C ASP A 892 21.21 -47.27 25.55
N ASN A 893 21.44 -48.52 25.13
CA ASN A 893 20.86 -49.71 25.75
C ASN A 893 21.98 -50.49 26.44
N LEU A 894 21.82 -50.70 27.74
CA LEU A 894 22.89 -51.18 28.62
C LEU A 894 22.51 -52.47 29.34
N THR A 895 23.47 -53.39 29.42
CA THR A 895 23.37 -54.58 30.26
C THR A 895 24.02 -54.35 31.63
N ALA A 896 23.57 -55.07 32.66
CA ALA A 896 24.10 -54.91 34.02
C ALA A 896 25.64 -55.03 34.07
N GLY A 897 26.29 -54.06 34.71
CA GLY A 897 27.75 -53.96 34.85
C GLY A 897 28.51 -53.54 33.58
N GLN A 898 27.83 -53.23 32.48
CA GLN A 898 28.44 -52.76 31.24
C GLN A 898 28.93 -51.31 31.34
N THR A 899 30.03 -50.97 30.67
CA THR A 899 30.38 -49.58 30.35
C THR A 899 30.32 -49.45 28.85
N ARG A 900 29.51 -48.51 28.34
CA ARG A 900 29.28 -48.38 26.91
C ARG A 900 29.01 -46.91 26.53
N PRO A 901 29.72 -46.39 25.52
CA PRO A 901 29.40 -45.12 24.90
C PRO A 901 28.45 -45.30 23.72
N VAL A 902 27.68 -44.27 23.43
CA VAL A 902 27.00 -44.05 22.15
C VAL A 902 27.13 -42.59 21.76
N LEU A 903 27.36 -42.32 20.47
CA LEU A 903 27.20 -40.95 19.96
C LEU A 903 25.71 -40.59 19.92
N ALA A 904 25.37 -39.39 20.38
CA ALA A 904 24.01 -38.90 20.37
C ALA A 904 23.97 -37.45 19.87
N VAL A 905 23.03 -37.18 18.97
CA VAL A 905 22.57 -35.82 18.69
C VAL A 905 21.43 -35.52 19.65
N ILE A 906 21.58 -34.45 20.44
CA ILE A 906 20.63 -34.10 21.48
C ILE A 906 20.19 -32.64 21.27
N PRO A 907 18.89 -32.36 21.05
CA PRO A 907 18.39 -30.99 21.02
C PRO A 907 18.70 -30.25 22.33
N VAL A 908 19.04 -28.98 22.24
CA VAL A 908 19.25 -28.12 23.42
C VAL A 908 17.91 -27.49 23.80
N GLY A 909 17.55 -27.53 25.09
CA GLY A 909 16.36 -26.85 25.59
C GLY A 909 16.47 -25.32 25.44
N ALA A 910 15.35 -24.62 25.43
CA ALA A 910 15.28 -23.16 25.42
C ALA A 910 16.00 -22.54 26.63
N ASP A 911 16.07 -23.29 27.73
CA ASP A 911 16.84 -22.94 28.92
C ASP A 911 18.35 -23.23 28.79
N GLY A 912 18.85 -23.68 27.64
CA GLY A 912 20.26 -24.05 27.42
C GLY A 912 20.70 -25.34 28.13
N SER A 913 19.76 -26.20 28.54
CA SER A 913 20.04 -27.47 29.20
C SER A 913 19.71 -28.67 28.32
N LEU A 914 20.25 -29.83 28.67
CA LEU A 914 19.76 -31.12 28.19
C LEU A 914 19.31 -32.00 29.36
N ARG A 915 18.52 -33.02 29.07
CA ARG A 915 17.98 -33.98 30.04
C ARG A 915 18.43 -35.38 29.69
N ILE A 916 18.77 -36.19 30.70
CA ILE A 916 19.17 -37.59 30.55
C ILE A 916 18.36 -38.43 31.53
N HIS A 917 17.55 -39.34 31.00
CA HIS A 917 16.70 -40.23 31.76
C HIS A 917 17.29 -41.64 31.82
N ASN A 918 17.14 -42.30 32.98
CA ASN A 918 17.45 -43.72 33.17
C ASN A 918 16.20 -44.50 33.55
N ALA A 919 15.91 -45.59 32.84
CA ALA A 919 14.68 -46.35 33.05
C ALA A 919 14.72 -47.29 34.26
N HIS A 920 15.80 -48.04 34.44
CA HIS A 920 15.89 -49.14 35.41
C HIS A 920 17.23 -49.14 36.15
N GLY A 921 17.25 -49.74 37.34
CA GLY A 921 18.45 -49.82 38.19
C GLY A 921 19.06 -48.43 38.46
N SER A 922 20.36 -48.40 38.72
CA SER A 922 21.14 -47.17 38.85
C SER A 922 22.35 -47.24 37.93
N VAL A 923 22.74 -46.12 37.32
CA VAL A 923 23.83 -46.04 36.35
C VAL A 923 24.61 -44.74 36.51
N ASP A 924 25.94 -44.81 36.43
CA ASP A 924 26.75 -43.60 36.32
C ASP A 924 26.74 -43.08 34.88
N VAL A 925 26.63 -41.77 34.70
CA VAL A 925 26.55 -41.12 33.39
C VAL A 925 27.74 -40.21 33.19
N VAL A 926 28.41 -40.39 32.06
CA VAL A 926 29.49 -39.52 31.58
C VAL A 926 29.08 -38.96 30.21
N ALA A 927 29.29 -37.66 30.00
CA ALA A 927 29.02 -37.04 28.71
C ALA A 927 30.15 -36.08 28.32
N ASP A 928 30.68 -36.31 27.12
CA ASP A 928 31.71 -35.50 26.49
C ASP A 928 31.12 -34.79 25.25
N LEU A 929 31.29 -33.47 25.17
CA LEU A 929 30.84 -32.64 24.06
C LEU A 929 31.82 -32.74 22.90
N GLU A 930 31.33 -33.08 21.70
CA GLU A 930 32.12 -33.17 20.47
C GLU A 930 31.90 -31.95 19.56
N GLY A 931 30.73 -31.33 19.62
CA GLY A 931 30.40 -30.11 18.90
C GLY A 931 28.94 -29.70 19.10
N TYR A 932 28.53 -28.62 18.45
CA TYR A 932 27.15 -28.11 18.51
C TYR A 932 26.65 -27.67 17.14
N TYR A 933 25.33 -27.59 17.01
CA TYR A 933 24.63 -27.12 15.82
C TYR A 933 24.02 -25.75 16.07
N GLY A 934 24.13 -24.89 15.06
CA GLY A 934 23.67 -23.50 15.07
C GLY A 934 22.18 -23.32 14.84
#